data_AF-A0AA39GGP7-F1
#
_entry.id   AF-A0AA39GGP7-F1
#
_cell.length_a   1.000
_cell.length_b   1.000
_cell.length_c   1.000
_cell.angle_alpha   90.00
_cell.angle_beta   90.00
_cell.angle_gamma   90.00
#
_symmetry.space_group_name_H-M   'P 1'
#
loop_
_entity.id
_entity.type
_entity.pdbx_description
1 polymer ?
#
loop_
_entity_poly.entity_id
_entity_poly.type
_entity_poly.pdbx_seq_one_letter_code
_entity_poly.pdbx_strand_id
1 'polypeptide(L)'
;MGTPPAYNQATSPVSPNDFKDALDAVCKPRWRMARWARPRPIALAVSGGLDSMAMAFLFSVVSKTYFPNLKVADNPVSTIHGMVIDHGLREGSDREARQVVAWLHQIGIRARSMALGQKARGGRSVDLQNMPSFETAARSLRYRTLGLSALDLGVSSLFSAHHRDDQYETLLMRLLAGHRYRGLQGIRPANPIPESYDLHSVYSSGLLDDQQQPYPFLSFKPTNRTIRRIRSMFQEDRTEELLDRPDLAEQKSTDWFPGHFTRTIDPHVPYLTPLPCEDGGITVYRPLLAFDKDRLRATCEANKVPWVEDHTNSDPTLTTRNAVRYMVRHHELPRALQKPAIIALGERVKRRVNFEEAEATRLLIREAVIKDFDTNVGTLLVELPTLGGGKYRGGKLFRRAREQAWLPHRRRIAGLVTRKLMDFVSPEHHLPSLSNLDIAINGLFPELDPESRHSDPKAFSIGGVLFDPVVAKGTTRWLLSRAPYSSREARPHMRSQECPRRRCGPHGSLVEPVPSPTPWRIWKHYQLYDGRFWLRLSFRVTSPPFIIRPYEPESGKAFRRALPAKQRARLERLLKCYAPGKVRTTLPAVYGVGETTFDGEHASETPTLLALPTLRVHLPGMERHITYEARYRNVDVSLLGHRKKGDGKPSRLPLHQGTQGL
;
A
#
# COMPACT_ATOMS: atom_id res chain seq x y z
N MET A 1 47.83 -23.05 29.61
CA MET A 1 48.11 -22.74 28.19
C MET A 1 47.41 -21.43 27.86
N GLY A 2 48.18 -20.37 27.62
CA GLY A 2 47.65 -19.03 27.39
C GLY A 2 46.80 -18.97 26.12
N THR A 3 45.64 -18.32 26.22
CA THR A 3 44.87 -17.88 25.05
C THR A 3 45.74 -16.95 24.22
N PRO A 4 45.95 -17.21 22.92
CA PRO A 4 46.70 -16.30 22.07
C PRO A 4 45.95 -14.95 22.00
N PRO A 5 46.68 -13.82 21.91
CA PRO A 5 46.06 -12.50 21.83
C PRO A 5 45.18 -12.44 20.58
N ALA A 6 43.96 -11.93 20.75
CA ALA A 6 43.07 -11.62 19.64
C ALA A 6 43.80 -10.61 18.74
N TYR A 7 44.27 -11.06 17.57
CA TYR A 7 44.74 -10.18 16.52
C TYR A 7 43.64 -9.13 16.27
N ASN A 8 43.97 -7.85 16.45
CA ASN A 8 43.20 -6.73 15.92
C ASN A 8 43.13 -6.90 14.40
N GLN A 9 42.17 -7.68 13.91
CA GLN A 9 41.81 -7.66 12.50
C GLN A 9 41.24 -6.28 12.22
N ALA A 10 42.05 -5.43 11.57
CA ALA A 10 41.57 -4.17 11.00
C ALA A 10 40.29 -4.47 10.21
N THR A 11 39.21 -3.78 10.57
CA THR A 11 37.89 -4.08 10.01
C THR A 11 37.91 -3.88 8.50
N SER A 12 37.64 -4.92 7.72
CA SER A 12 37.76 -4.85 6.26
C SER A 12 36.62 -4.01 5.63
N PRO A 13 36.94 -3.17 4.62
CA PRO A 13 35.93 -2.47 3.83
C PRO A 13 34.85 -3.39 3.26
N VAL A 14 33.68 -2.83 2.96
CA VAL A 14 32.61 -3.57 2.27
C VAL A 14 33.01 -3.75 0.80
N SER A 15 33.08 -5.01 0.35
CA SER A 15 33.38 -5.31 -1.04
C SER A 15 32.17 -4.98 -1.94
N PRO A 16 32.36 -4.60 -3.21
CA PRO A 16 31.25 -4.39 -4.14
C PRO A 16 30.37 -5.63 -4.33
N ASN A 17 30.97 -6.84 -4.26
CA ASN A 17 30.25 -8.10 -4.38
C ASN A 17 29.38 -8.35 -3.12
N ASP A 18 29.94 -8.14 -1.92
CA ASP A 18 29.19 -8.26 -0.66
C ASP A 18 27.96 -7.33 -0.69
N PHE A 19 28.16 -6.09 -1.16
CA PHE A 19 27.08 -5.12 -1.26
C PHE A 19 26.04 -5.54 -2.30
N LYS A 20 26.46 -6.10 -3.45
CA LYS A 20 25.56 -6.62 -4.48
C LYS A 20 24.70 -7.78 -3.96
N ASP A 21 25.29 -8.70 -3.21
CA ASP A 21 24.56 -9.82 -2.60
C ASP A 21 23.54 -9.33 -1.57
N ALA A 22 23.92 -8.36 -0.74
CA ALA A 22 23.02 -7.72 0.21
C ALA A 22 21.87 -6.97 -0.51
N LEU A 23 22.18 -6.31 -1.62
CA LEU A 23 21.19 -5.62 -2.46
C LEU A 23 20.17 -6.61 -3.03
N ASP A 24 20.60 -7.73 -3.59
CA ASP A 24 19.73 -8.76 -4.18
C ASP A 24 18.89 -9.48 -3.11
N ALA A 25 19.46 -9.74 -1.93
CA ALA A 25 18.75 -10.35 -0.82
C ALA A 25 17.57 -9.48 -0.33
N VAL A 26 17.74 -8.15 -0.38
CA VAL A 26 16.75 -7.16 0.05
C VAL A 26 15.76 -6.81 -1.07
N CYS A 27 16.23 -6.68 -2.31
CA CYS A 27 15.44 -6.25 -3.46
C CYS A 27 14.90 -7.45 -4.26
N LYS A 28 14.06 -8.27 -3.63
CA LYS A 28 13.48 -9.44 -4.30
C LYS A 28 12.49 -9.02 -5.39
N PRO A 29 12.54 -9.64 -6.59
CA PRO A 29 11.58 -9.37 -7.66
C PRO A 29 10.17 -9.83 -7.24
N ARG A 30 9.18 -8.97 -7.46
CA ARG A 30 7.77 -9.24 -7.20
C ARG A 30 7.13 -10.02 -8.34
N TRP A 31 7.48 -9.70 -9.59
CA TRP A 31 6.90 -10.27 -10.82
C TRP A 31 7.92 -11.13 -11.55
N ARG A 32 8.30 -12.27 -10.95
CA ARG A 32 9.27 -13.21 -11.54
C ARG A 32 8.91 -13.72 -12.94
N MET A 33 7.63 -13.67 -13.29
CA MET A 33 7.12 -14.09 -14.60
C MET A 33 7.23 -12.99 -15.67
N ALA A 34 7.52 -11.75 -15.30
CA ALA A 34 7.75 -10.67 -16.26
C ALA A 34 8.93 -11.06 -17.18
N ARG A 35 8.68 -11.03 -18.48
CA ARG A 35 9.68 -11.41 -19.50
C ARG A 35 10.59 -10.25 -19.83
N TRP A 36 10.04 -9.04 -19.76
CA TRP A 36 10.76 -7.82 -20.03
C TRP A 36 10.34 -6.74 -19.04
N ALA A 37 11.31 -5.91 -18.66
CA ALA A 37 11.09 -4.79 -17.77
C ALA A 37 11.86 -3.57 -18.29
N ARG A 38 11.21 -2.41 -18.31
CA ARG A 38 11.85 -1.15 -18.67
C ARG A 38 12.82 -0.72 -17.57
N PRO A 39 13.96 -0.11 -17.95
CA PRO A 39 14.84 0.53 -16.99
C PRO A 39 14.12 1.61 -16.18
N ARG A 40 14.31 1.62 -14.86
CA ARG A 40 13.76 2.63 -13.95
C ARG A 40 14.86 3.36 -13.18
N PRO A 41 14.66 4.65 -12.88
CA PRO A 41 15.55 5.36 -11.97
C PRO A 41 15.38 4.81 -10.55
N ILE A 42 16.45 4.87 -9.77
CA ILE A 42 16.44 4.61 -8.32
C ILE A 42 16.89 5.84 -7.55
N ALA A 43 16.48 5.96 -6.29
CA ALA A 43 16.88 7.07 -5.43
C ALA A 43 17.60 6.60 -4.16
N LEU A 44 18.60 7.36 -3.73
CA LEU A 44 19.33 7.18 -2.49
C LEU A 44 18.97 8.34 -1.56
N ALA A 45 18.44 8.06 -0.37
CA ALA A 45 18.29 9.08 0.66
C ALA A 45 19.65 9.32 1.34
N VAL A 46 20.25 10.48 1.10
CA VAL A 46 21.59 10.83 1.56
C VAL A 46 21.52 11.99 2.53
N SER A 47 21.96 11.77 3.78
CA SER A 47 22.01 12.83 4.80
C SER A 47 23.35 13.57 4.82
N GLY A 48 24.37 13.05 4.14
CA GLY A 48 25.74 13.56 4.19
C GLY A 48 26.59 12.90 5.27
N GLY A 49 25.97 12.17 6.20
CA GLY A 49 26.69 11.39 7.21
C GLY A 49 27.35 10.13 6.63
N LEU A 50 28.33 9.61 7.39
CA LEU A 50 29.17 8.45 7.03
C LEU A 50 28.41 7.32 6.35
N ASP A 51 27.34 6.84 6.99
CA ASP A 51 26.61 5.64 6.56
C ASP A 51 25.95 5.86 5.18
N SER A 52 25.42 7.06 4.95
CA SER A 52 24.77 7.42 3.69
C SER A 52 25.76 7.69 2.55
N MET A 53 26.94 8.23 2.87
CA MET A 53 28.02 8.44 1.91
C MET A 53 28.67 7.11 1.51
N ALA A 54 28.86 6.18 2.46
CA ALA A 54 29.29 4.81 2.17
C ALA A 54 28.30 4.10 1.22
N MET A 55 27.00 4.20 1.51
CA MET A 55 25.95 3.65 0.63
C MET A 55 26.03 4.24 -0.78
N ALA A 56 26.15 5.56 -0.90
CA ALA A 56 26.24 6.25 -2.18
C ALA A 56 27.48 5.80 -2.98
N PHE A 57 28.64 5.72 -2.32
CA PHE A 57 29.87 5.23 -2.94
C PHE A 57 29.71 3.78 -3.45
N LEU A 58 29.18 2.87 -2.61
CA LEU A 58 28.96 1.47 -2.98
C LEU A 58 28.00 1.34 -4.18
N PHE A 59 26.94 2.14 -4.24
CA PHE A 59 26.06 2.20 -5.41
C PHE A 59 26.77 2.72 -6.67
N SER A 60 27.65 3.73 -6.54
CA SER A 60 28.44 4.21 -7.69
C SER A 60 29.35 3.11 -8.25
N VAL A 61 30.06 2.39 -7.37
CA VAL A 61 30.95 1.30 -7.78
C VAL A 61 30.16 0.16 -8.40
N VAL A 62 29.11 -0.35 -7.74
CA VAL A 62 28.27 -1.43 -8.27
C VAL A 62 27.58 -1.02 -9.57
N SER A 63 27.14 0.23 -9.70
CA SER A 63 26.59 0.73 -10.96
C SER A 63 27.64 0.63 -12.07
N LYS A 64 28.88 1.07 -11.85
CA LYS A 64 29.94 1.00 -12.87
C LYS A 64 30.30 -0.45 -13.22
N THR A 65 30.38 -1.34 -12.23
CA THR A 65 30.77 -2.74 -12.43
C THR A 65 29.71 -3.57 -13.15
N TYR A 66 28.42 -3.33 -12.87
CA TYR A 66 27.33 -4.20 -13.35
C TYR A 66 26.44 -3.55 -14.42
N PHE A 67 26.66 -2.30 -14.81
CA PHE A 67 25.89 -1.66 -15.88
C PHE A 67 26.15 -2.32 -17.25
N PRO A 68 25.11 -2.50 -18.10
CA PRO A 68 23.69 -2.15 -17.94
C PRO A 68 22.84 -3.22 -17.25
N ASN A 69 23.45 -4.28 -16.74
CA ASN A 69 22.77 -5.47 -16.20
C ASN A 69 22.35 -5.33 -14.73
N LEU A 70 22.68 -4.22 -14.05
CA LEU A 70 22.24 -3.96 -12.69
C LEU A 70 20.71 -3.90 -12.64
N LYS A 71 20.12 -4.80 -11.87
CA LYS A 71 18.68 -4.85 -11.61
C LYS A 71 18.40 -4.58 -10.14
N VAL A 72 17.31 -3.85 -9.88
CA VAL A 72 16.76 -3.65 -8.55
C VAL A 72 15.31 -4.13 -8.59
N ALA A 73 15.01 -5.14 -7.76
CA ALA A 73 13.73 -5.85 -7.81
C ALA A 73 13.42 -6.33 -9.23
N ASP A 74 12.36 -5.80 -9.85
CA ASP A 74 11.88 -6.24 -11.15
C ASP A 74 12.48 -5.45 -12.33
N ASN A 75 13.12 -4.31 -12.06
CA ASN A 75 13.52 -3.36 -13.10
C ASN A 75 15.04 -3.27 -13.25
N PRO A 76 15.58 -3.23 -14.48
CA PRO A 76 16.92 -2.71 -14.73
C PRO A 76 17.05 -1.28 -14.22
N VAL A 77 18.24 -0.90 -13.75
CA VAL A 77 18.49 0.47 -13.28
C VAL A 77 18.86 1.34 -14.47
N SER A 78 18.14 2.44 -14.68
CA SER A 78 18.48 3.43 -15.72
C SER A 78 19.46 4.48 -15.20
N THR A 79 19.19 5.03 -14.03
CA THR A 79 19.90 6.16 -13.42
C THR A 79 19.79 6.09 -11.90
N ILE A 80 20.78 6.65 -11.20
CA ILE A 80 20.82 6.72 -9.74
C ILE A 80 20.75 8.19 -9.33
N HIS A 81 19.77 8.52 -8.48
CA HIS A 81 19.56 9.86 -7.95
C HIS A 81 19.88 9.94 -6.46
N GLY A 82 20.73 10.87 -6.05
CA GLY A 82 20.88 11.27 -4.65
C GLY A 82 19.81 12.29 -4.25
N MET A 83 19.08 12.01 -3.17
CA MET A 83 18.14 12.94 -2.55
C MET A 83 18.69 13.39 -1.21
N VAL A 84 19.05 14.66 -1.12
CA VAL A 84 19.51 15.31 0.10
C VAL A 84 18.36 16.14 0.66
N ILE A 85 18.02 15.97 1.93
CA ILE A 85 16.99 16.79 2.57
C ILE A 85 17.65 17.80 3.49
N ASP A 86 17.50 19.06 3.14
CA ASP A 86 17.80 20.18 4.02
C ASP A 86 16.67 20.32 5.04
N HIS A 87 17.00 20.08 6.31
CA HIS A 87 16.02 20.12 7.40
C HIS A 87 15.75 21.54 7.92
N GLY A 88 16.58 22.54 7.58
CA GLY A 88 16.40 23.94 7.98
C GLY A 88 16.38 24.15 9.51
N LEU A 89 17.02 23.25 10.27
CA LEU A 89 16.94 23.24 11.74
C LEU A 89 18.04 24.04 12.42
N ARG A 90 19.15 24.27 11.70
CA ARG A 90 20.28 25.07 12.17
C ARG A 90 20.83 25.90 11.03
N GLU A 91 21.48 26.99 11.39
CA GLU A 91 22.22 27.82 10.46
C GLU A 91 23.31 27.00 9.75
N GLY A 92 23.48 27.21 8.44
CA GLY A 92 24.43 26.47 7.60
C GLY A 92 23.97 25.10 7.10
N SER A 93 22.77 24.63 7.47
CA SER A 93 22.21 23.36 6.96
C SER A 93 22.02 23.35 5.43
N ASP A 94 21.70 24.50 4.84
CA ASP A 94 21.61 24.68 3.39
C ASP A 94 22.98 24.49 2.70
N ARG A 95 24.04 25.05 3.31
CA ARG A 95 25.41 25.00 2.81
C ARG A 95 25.95 23.58 2.86
N GLU A 96 25.68 22.86 3.94
CA GLU A 96 26.00 21.43 4.05
C GLU A 96 25.25 20.59 3.02
N ALA A 97 23.95 20.81 2.83
CA ALA A 97 23.17 20.09 1.83
C ALA A 97 23.74 20.30 0.41
N ARG A 98 24.16 21.54 0.07
CA ARG A 98 24.84 21.83 -1.21
C ARG A 98 26.21 21.14 -1.30
N GLN A 99 26.97 21.09 -0.21
CA GLN A 99 28.26 20.42 -0.18
C GLN A 99 28.13 18.90 -0.41
N VAL A 100 27.13 18.27 0.22
CA VAL A 100 26.83 16.84 0.03
C VAL A 100 26.43 16.57 -1.42
N VAL A 101 25.62 17.42 -2.03
CA VAL A 101 25.28 17.33 -3.46
C VAL A 101 26.55 17.38 -4.31
N ALA A 102 27.48 18.30 -4.04
CA ALA A 102 28.75 18.38 -4.76
C ALA A 102 29.60 17.10 -4.63
N TRP A 103 29.71 16.54 -3.42
CA TRP A 103 30.40 15.25 -3.21
C TRP A 103 29.73 14.09 -3.95
N LEU A 104 28.40 14.04 -3.98
CA LEU A 104 27.67 13.02 -4.74
C LEU A 104 27.95 13.12 -6.25
N HIS A 105 28.05 14.34 -6.79
CA HIS A 105 28.45 14.53 -8.18
C HIS A 105 29.88 14.05 -8.46
N GLN A 106 30.82 14.29 -7.54
CA GLN A 106 32.22 13.83 -7.68
C GLN A 106 32.33 12.30 -7.73
N ILE A 107 31.51 11.59 -6.95
CA ILE A 107 31.47 10.11 -7.01
C ILE A 107 30.62 9.57 -8.17
N GLY A 108 30.04 10.43 -9.02
CA GLY A 108 29.30 10.04 -10.21
C GLY A 108 27.80 9.80 -10.00
N ILE A 109 27.20 10.33 -8.93
CA ILE A 109 25.75 10.25 -8.66
C ILE A 109 25.11 11.60 -8.92
N ARG A 110 24.01 11.61 -9.70
CA ARG A 110 23.22 12.83 -9.92
C ARG A 110 22.45 13.14 -8.65
N ALA A 111 22.63 14.31 -8.03
CA ALA A 111 21.96 14.63 -6.77
C ALA A 111 21.19 15.95 -6.83
N ARG A 112 20.20 16.07 -5.94
CA ARG A 112 19.50 17.34 -5.67
C ARG A 112 19.19 17.46 -4.19
N SER A 113 19.23 18.69 -3.69
CA SER A 113 18.76 19.03 -2.34
C SER A 113 17.31 19.50 -2.38
N MET A 114 16.53 19.12 -1.37
CA MET A 114 15.14 19.55 -1.18
C MET A 114 14.98 20.11 0.23
N ALA A 115 14.25 21.20 0.39
CA ALA A 115 13.93 21.73 1.70
C ALA A 115 12.82 20.90 2.37
N LEU A 116 12.93 20.67 3.68
CA LEU A 116 11.94 19.97 4.47
C LEU A 116 10.63 20.78 4.50
N GLY A 117 9.51 20.12 4.18
CA GLY A 117 8.21 20.78 4.18
C GLY A 117 7.99 21.74 3.00
N GLN A 118 8.86 21.74 1.98
CA GLN A 118 8.59 22.46 0.74
C GLN A 118 7.27 21.96 0.14
N LYS A 119 6.36 22.91 -0.15
CA LYS A 119 4.99 22.63 -0.57
C LYS A 119 4.96 21.87 -1.89
N ALA A 120 4.64 20.58 -1.87
CA ALA A 120 3.89 20.02 -2.99
C ALA A 120 2.46 20.59 -2.91
N ARG A 121 2.23 21.69 -3.66
CA ARG A 121 0.92 22.28 -4.01
C ARG A 121 -0.10 22.36 -2.85
N GLY A 122 0.00 23.42 -2.04
CA GLY A 122 -1.17 23.99 -1.33
C GLY A 122 -1.25 23.84 0.20
N GLY A 123 -0.27 23.24 0.88
CA GLY A 123 -0.25 23.20 2.36
C GLY A 123 0.31 24.46 3.04
N ARG A 124 -0.12 24.76 4.27
CA ARG A 124 0.53 25.76 5.16
C ARG A 124 1.95 25.29 5.53
N SER A 125 2.90 26.21 5.59
CA SER A 125 4.20 25.95 6.22
C SER A 125 3.96 25.57 7.68
N VAL A 126 4.50 24.43 8.10
CA VAL A 126 4.38 23.98 9.50
C VAL A 126 5.57 24.54 10.24
N ASP A 127 5.30 25.35 11.27
CA ASP A 127 6.33 25.79 12.20
C ASP A 127 6.71 24.62 13.10
N LEU A 128 7.89 24.05 12.86
CA LEU A 128 8.34 22.82 13.50
C LEU A 128 8.84 23.05 14.93
N GLN A 129 9.32 24.26 15.24
CA GLN A 129 10.06 24.52 16.49
C GLN A 129 9.16 24.49 17.74
N ASN A 130 7.84 24.60 17.58
CA ASN A 130 6.86 24.70 18.68
C ASN A 130 6.00 23.43 18.89
N MET A 131 6.38 22.28 18.30
CA MET A 131 5.59 21.04 18.41
C MET A 131 6.11 20.11 19.51
N PRO A 132 5.23 19.57 20.39
CA PRO A 132 5.61 18.69 21.51
C PRO A 132 6.22 17.33 21.09
N SER A 133 6.17 16.97 19.80
CA SER A 133 6.71 15.73 19.23
C SER A 133 7.57 15.98 17.97
N PHE A 134 8.44 16.99 18.04
CA PHE A 134 9.29 17.47 16.94
C PHE A 134 9.96 16.35 16.11
N GLU A 135 10.60 15.34 16.72
CA GLU A 135 11.28 14.27 15.98
C GLU A 135 10.30 13.44 15.12
N THR A 136 9.12 13.17 15.66
CA THR A 136 8.07 12.42 14.95
C THR A 136 7.54 13.25 13.78
N ALA A 137 7.28 14.54 14.00
CA ALA A 137 6.83 15.46 12.96
C ALA A 137 7.88 15.64 11.84
N ALA A 138 9.15 15.87 12.20
CA ALA A 138 10.25 15.97 11.26
C ALA A 138 10.46 14.68 10.47
N ARG A 139 10.33 13.51 11.13
CA ARG A 139 10.37 12.21 10.47
C ARG A 139 9.25 12.06 9.43
N SER A 140 8.02 12.42 9.77
CA SER A 140 6.88 12.34 8.84
C SER A 140 7.04 13.28 7.66
N LEU A 141 7.44 14.53 7.89
CA LEU A 141 7.72 15.48 6.80
C LEU A 141 8.86 15.01 5.90
N ARG A 142 9.91 14.40 6.48
CA ARG A 142 11.05 13.88 5.71
C ARG A 142 10.61 12.78 4.76
N TYR A 143 9.88 11.78 5.24
CA TYR A 143 9.41 10.70 4.37
C TYR A 143 8.41 11.19 3.33
N ARG A 144 7.53 12.12 3.69
CA ARG A 144 6.60 12.73 2.72
C ARG A 144 7.35 13.50 1.62
N THR A 145 8.38 14.26 1.99
CA THR A 145 9.24 15.00 1.05
C THR A 145 10.02 14.05 0.14
N LEU A 146 10.56 12.95 0.67
CA LEU A 146 11.19 11.90 -0.13
C LEU A 146 10.19 11.25 -1.10
N GLY A 147 8.97 10.97 -0.65
CA GLY A 147 7.91 10.35 -1.46
C GLY A 147 7.52 11.22 -2.65
N LEU A 148 7.23 12.49 -2.40
CA LEU A 148 6.91 13.47 -3.44
C LEU A 148 8.08 13.66 -4.42
N SER A 149 9.30 13.73 -3.91
CA SER A 149 10.48 13.86 -4.75
C SER A 149 10.75 12.63 -5.62
N ALA A 150 10.58 11.44 -5.08
CA ALA A 150 10.70 10.20 -5.82
C ALA A 150 9.61 10.08 -6.89
N LEU A 151 8.39 10.54 -6.61
CA LEU A 151 7.32 10.65 -7.60
C LEU A 151 7.72 11.55 -8.77
N ASP A 152 8.25 12.75 -8.50
CA ASP A 152 8.67 13.69 -9.54
C ASP A 152 9.81 13.13 -10.42
N LEU A 153 10.64 12.24 -9.88
CA LEU A 153 11.71 11.57 -10.63
C LEU A 153 11.28 10.24 -11.27
N GLY A 154 10.03 9.80 -11.09
CA GLY A 154 9.55 8.50 -11.59
C GLY A 154 10.24 7.29 -10.94
N VAL A 155 10.71 7.44 -9.70
CA VAL A 155 11.41 6.42 -8.93
C VAL A 155 10.42 5.53 -8.18
N SER A 156 10.61 4.20 -8.23
CA SER A 156 9.86 3.22 -7.43
C SER A 156 10.68 2.58 -6.29
N SER A 157 12.00 2.77 -6.29
CA SER A 157 12.94 2.15 -5.34
C SER A 157 13.78 3.22 -4.66
N LEU A 158 13.56 3.40 -3.34
CA LEU A 158 14.26 4.37 -2.51
C LEU A 158 15.16 3.64 -1.51
N PHE A 159 16.43 4.00 -1.41
CA PHE A 159 17.40 3.36 -0.54
C PHE A 159 17.74 4.22 0.66
N SER A 160 17.84 3.60 1.84
CA SER A 160 18.21 4.27 3.09
C SER A 160 19.33 3.51 3.78
N ALA A 161 20.30 4.26 4.31
CA ALA A 161 21.55 3.74 4.87
C ALA A 161 21.44 3.20 6.31
N HIS A 162 20.30 2.61 6.66
CA HIS A 162 20.18 1.94 7.96
C HIS A 162 21.05 0.69 7.97
N HIS A 163 21.83 0.52 9.04
CA HIS A 163 22.83 -0.54 9.16
C HIS A 163 22.60 -1.47 10.36
N ARG A 164 23.50 -2.41 10.61
CA ARG A 164 23.33 -3.47 11.63
C ARG A 164 23.29 -2.91 13.05
N ASP A 165 24.04 -1.86 13.34
CA ASP A 165 24.02 -1.19 14.65
C ASP A 165 22.71 -0.45 14.89
N ASP A 166 22.13 0.21 13.86
CA ASP A 166 20.79 0.79 13.97
C ASP A 166 19.75 -0.26 14.36
N GLN A 167 19.93 -1.50 13.87
CA GLN A 167 19.09 -2.61 14.24
C GLN A 167 19.23 -2.98 15.71
N TYR A 168 20.47 -3.08 16.18
CA TYR A 168 20.77 -3.36 17.57
C TYR A 168 20.19 -2.27 18.50
N GLU A 169 20.46 -1.00 18.20
CA GLU A 169 19.92 0.16 18.93
C GLU A 169 18.39 0.12 18.97
N THR A 170 17.75 -0.14 17.83
CA THR A 170 16.28 -0.19 17.73
C THR A 170 15.70 -1.33 18.56
N LEU A 171 16.32 -2.51 18.55
CA LEU A 171 15.87 -3.64 19.35
C LEU A 171 16.05 -3.38 20.85
N LEU A 172 17.19 -2.81 21.26
CA LEU A 172 17.48 -2.49 22.65
C LEU A 172 16.55 -1.40 23.18
N MET A 173 16.35 -0.30 22.44
CA MET A 173 15.36 0.73 22.78
C MET A 173 13.96 0.14 22.94
N ARG A 174 13.57 -0.78 22.05
CA ARG A 174 12.25 -1.43 22.15
C ARG A 174 12.13 -2.33 23.37
N LEU A 175 13.20 -3.04 23.75
CA LEU A 175 13.25 -3.83 24.98
C LEU A 175 13.10 -2.93 26.21
N LEU A 176 13.83 -1.81 26.26
CA LEU A 176 13.76 -0.82 27.34
C LEU A 176 12.36 -0.19 27.46
N ALA A 177 11.69 0.06 26.33
CA ALA A 177 10.31 0.53 26.29
C ALA A 177 9.27 -0.56 26.62
N GLY A 178 9.68 -1.77 27.03
CA GLY A 178 8.79 -2.85 27.45
C GLY A 178 8.12 -3.61 26.30
N HIS A 179 8.53 -3.39 25.04
CA HIS A 179 7.99 -4.17 23.93
C HIS A 179 8.39 -5.64 24.02
N ARG A 180 7.46 -6.52 23.66
CA ARG A 180 7.64 -7.97 23.68
C ARG A 180 7.37 -8.57 22.32
N TYR A 181 7.89 -9.77 22.10
CA TYR A 181 7.54 -10.64 20.98
C TYR A 181 7.53 -9.91 19.62
N ARG A 182 6.37 -9.72 18.98
CA ARG A 182 6.20 -9.05 17.67
C ARG A 182 6.78 -7.63 17.62
N GLY A 183 6.91 -6.93 18.75
CA GLY A 183 7.57 -5.63 18.83
C GLY A 183 9.07 -5.69 18.54
N LEU A 184 9.70 -6.84 18.76
CA LEU A 184 11.15 -7.05 18.66
C LEU A 184 11.61 -7.58 17.29
N GLN A 185 10.87 -7.28 16.22
CA GLN A 185 11.29 -7.63 14.85
C GLN A 185 12.35 -6.67 14.27
N GLY A 186 12.61 -5.56 14.98
CA GLY A 186 13.54 -4.53 14.54
C GLY A 186 13.06 -3.76 13.30
N ILE A 187 14.01 -3.26 12.53
CA ILE A 187 13.87 -2.58 11.24
C ILE A 187 13.66 -3.60 10.10
N ARG A 188 12.67 -3.38 9.25
CA ARG A 188 12.43 -4.23 8.07
C ARG A 188 13.41 -3.89 6.94
N PRO A 189 13.92 -4.87 6.18
CA PRO A 189 14.80 -4.62 5.04
C PRO A 189 14.10 -3.89 3.89
N ALA A 190 12.80 -4.14 3.70
CA ALA A 190 11.97 -3.48 2.71
C ALA A 190 10.59 -3.18 3.29
N ASN A 191 10.02 -2.03 2.97
CA ASN A 191 8.63 -1.66 3.24
C ASN A 191 8.17 -0.51 2.32
N PRO A 192 6.86 -0.36 2.07
CA PRO A 192 6.33 0.85 1.44
C PRO A 192 6.79 2.09 2.22
N ILE A 193 7.02 3.19 1.50
CA ILE A 193 7.44 4.45 2.13
C ILE A 193 6.45 4.87 3.23
N PRO A 194 6.91 5.07 4.47
CA PRO A 194 6.00 5.40 5.58
C PRO A 194 5.50 6.86 5.44
N GLU A 195 4.47 7.22 6.22
CA GLU A 195 4.00 8.61 6.37
C GLU A 195 3.47 9.27 5.07
N SER A 196 3.22 8.48 4.02
CA SER A 196 2.77 8.94 2.70
C SER A 196 1.48 8.24 2.25
N TYR A 197 0.65 7.79 3.19
CA TYR A 197 -0.49 6.89 2.95
C TYR A 197 -1.56 7.47 2.01
N ASP A 198 -1.61 8.79 1.88
CA ASP A 198 -2.54 9.59 1.08
C ASP A 198 -2.02 9.93 -0.33
N LEU A 199 -0.77 9.59 -0.64
CA LEU A 199 -0.13 9.95 -1.91
C LEU A 199 -0.22 8.81 -2.94
N HIS A 200 -1.00 9.04 -4.01
CA HIS A 200 -1.09 8.11 -5.14
C HIS A 200 0.26 8.00 -5.87
N SER A 201 0.58 6.80 -6.37
CA SER A 201 1.87 6.44 -6.99
C SER A 201 3.07 6.46 -6.03
N VAL A 202 2.85 6.80 -4.76
CA VAL A 202 3.88 6.83 -3.70
C VAL A 202 3.65 5.71 -2.70
N TYR A 203 2.43 5.58 -2.17
CA TYR A 203 2.11 4.51 -1.22
C TYR A 203 1.16 3.50 -1.83
N SER A 204 1.63 2.26 -2.03
CA SER A 204 0.81 1.11 -2.42
C SER A 204 -0.16 1.42 -3.57
N SER A 205 0.32 2.08 -4.63
CA SER A 205 -0.49 2.52 -5.77
C SER A 205 0.38 2.92 -6.98
N GLY A 206 -0.23 3.06 -8.15
CA GLY A 206 0.40 3.59 -9.38
C GLY A 206 0.86 2.54 -10.38
N LEU A 207 0.91 1.25 -10.01
CA LEU A 207 1.32 0.19 -10.96
C LEU A 207 0.37 0.10 -12.16
N LEU A 208 -0.92 0.29 -11.95
CA LEU A 208 -1.89 0.25 -13.05
C LEU A 208 -1.63 1.36 -14.07
N ASP A 209 -1.28 2.57 -13.61
CA ASP A 209 -0.91 3.67 -14.50
C ASP A 209 0.34 3.35 -15.31
N ASP A 210 1.32 2.68 -14.69
CA ASP A 210 2.54 2.21 -15.35
C ASP A 210 2.24 1.17 -16.44
N GLN A 211 1.24 0.30 -16.24
CA GLN A 211 0.84 -0.74 -17.21
C GLN A 211 -0.08 -0.22 -18.31
N GLN A 212 -0.84 0.86 -18.06
CA GLN A 212 -1.73 1.49 -19.06
C GLN A 212 -0.99 2.40 -20.04
N GLN A 213 0.31 2.66 -19.83
CA GLN A 213 1.13 3.40 -20.79
C GLN A 213 1.19 2.68 -22.15
N PRO A 214 1.35 3.42 -23.26
CA PRO A 214 1.58 2.80 -24.58
C PRO A 214 2.74 1.79 -24.59
N TYR A 215 3.76 2.04 -23.74
CA TYR A 215 4.89 1.16 -23.51
C TYR A 215 5.00 0.83 -22.01
N PRO A 216 4.38 -0.27 -21.54
CA PRO A 216 4.30 -0.58 -20.11
C PRO A 216 5.67 -0.87 -19.50
N PHE A 217 5.81 -0.66 -18.19
CA PHE A 217 7.08 -0.93 -17.50
C PHE A 217 7.40 -2.42 -17.38
N LEU A 218 6.39 -3.28 -17.36
CA LEU A 218 6.55 -4.73 -17.33
C LEU A 218 5.81 -5.30 -18.53
N SER A 219 6.40 -6.29 -19.18
CA SER A 219 5.71 -7.08 -20.20
C SER A 219 5.76 -8.54 -19.82
N PHE A 220 4.57 -9.12 -19.73
CA PHE A 220 4.36 -10.55 -19.57
C PHE A 220 4.24 -11.25 -20.93
N LYS A 221 4.04 -10.48 -22.01
CA LYS A 221 3.88 -11.01 -23.36
C LYS A 221 5.19 -11.66 -23.81
N PRO A 222 5.15 -12.91 -24.32
CA PRO A 222 6.31 -13.55 -24.91
C PRO A 222 6.82 -12.74 -26.12
N THR A 223 8.13 -12.77 -26.36
CA THR A 223 8.71 -12.07 -27.53
C THR A 223 8.16 -12.67 -28.83
N ASN A 224 8.18 -11.91 -29.94
CA ASN A 224 7.76 -12.44 -31.25
C ASN A 224 8.53 -13.71 -31.65
N ARG A 225 9.81 -13.82 -31.29
CA ARG A 225 10.62 -15.03 -31.50
C ARG A 225 10.11 -16.20 -30.67
N THR A 226 9.77 -15.97 -29.41
CA THR A 226 9.16 -16.97 -28.52
C THR A 226 7.77 -17.38 -29.02
N ILE A 227 6.93 -16.43 -29.45
CA ILE A 227 5.62 -16.71 -30.05
C ILE A 227 5.76 -17.56 -31.30
N ARG A 228 6.71 -17.24 -32.20
CA ARG A 228 6.99 -18.05 -33.39
C ARG A 228 7.46 -19.46 -33.03
N ARG A 229 8.34 -19.61 -32.03
CA ARG A 229 8.80 -20.92 -31.55
C ARG A 229 7.67 -21.73 -30.94
N ILE A 230 6.83 -21.12 -30.10
CA ILE A 230 5.64 -21.74 -29.53
C ILE A 230 4.69 -22.19 -30.66
N ARG A 231 4.49 -21.36 -31.70
CA ARG A 231 3.70 -21.72 -32.88
C ARG A 231 4.31 -22.87 -33.69
N SER A 232 5.64 -22.91 -33.86
CA SER A 232 6.35 -24.02 -34.51
C SER A 232 6.16 -25.32 -33.73
N MET A 233 6.34 -25.28 -32.41
CA MET A 233 6.11 -26.44 -31.53
C MET A 233 4.65 -26.93 -31.63
N PHE A 234 3.67 -26.03 -31.62
CA PHE A 234 2.27 -26.40 -31.84
C PHE A 234 1.98 -26.91 -33.26
N GLN A 235 2.79 -26.54 -34.26
CA GLN A 235 2.68 -27.06 -35.63
C GLN A 235 3.34 -28.44 -35.77
N GLU A 236 4.44 -28.68 -35.06
CA GLU A 236 5.12 -29.98 -34.95
C GLU A 236 4.27 -30.98 -34.16
N ASP A 237 3.65 -30.56 -33.04
CA ASP A 237 2.68 -31.37 -32.28
C ASP A 237 1.38 -31.65 -33.06
N ARG A 238 1.05 -30.80 -34.06
CA ARG A 238 -0.10 -31.01 -34.95
C ARG A 238 0.13 -32.12 -35.98
N THR A 239 1.40 -32.43 -36.30
CA THR A 239 1.72 -33.42 -37.34
C THR A 239 1.64 -34.88 -36.90
N GLU A 240 1.46 -35.18 -35.59
CA GLU A 240 1.41 -36.58 -35.13
C GLU A 240 0.08 -37.06 -34.55
N GLU A 241 -0.92 -36.23 -34.18
CA GLU A 241 -2.06 -36.81 -33.42
C GLU A 241 -3.47 -36.19 -33.51
N LEU A 242 -3.80 -35.28 -34.44
CA LEU A 242 -5.15 -34.67 -34.45
C LEU A 242 -5.72 -34.39 -35.85
N LEU A 243 -6.20 -35.45 -36.51
CA LEU A 243 -7.10 -35.35 -37.68
C LEU A 243 -8.59 -35.22 -37.35
N ASP A 244 -8.99 -35.04 -36.07
CA ASP A 244 -10.42 -35.18 -35.75
C ASP A 244 -10.96 -34.30 -34.60
N ARG A 245 -10.65 -32.99 -34.58
CA ARG A 245 -11.41 -32.03 -33.73
C ARG A 245 -11.63 -30.67 -34.41
N PRO A 246 -12.88 -30.30 -34.76
CA PRO A 246 -13.22 -28.93 -35.07
C PRO A 246 -13.31 -28.12 -33.76
N ASP A 247 -13.06 -26.81 -33.87
CA ASP A 247 -13.25 -25.79 -32.85
C ASP A 247 -12.21 -25.69 -31.71
N LEU A 248 -11.00 -25.26 -32.07
CA LEU A 248 -10.18 -24.43 -31.18
C LEU A 248 -10.06 -23.03 -31.77
N ALA A 249 -11.19 -22.32 -31.74
CA ALA A 249 -11.21 -20.87 -31.89
C ALA A 249 -10.32 -20.25 -30.80
N GLU A 250 -9.35 -19.48 -31.25
CA GLU A 250 -8.46 -18.57 -30.53
C GLU A 250 -8.87 -18.27 -29.08
N GLN A 251 -8.38 -19.09 -28.14
CA GLN A 251 -8.22 -18.63 -26.77
C GLN A 251 -7.09 -17.59 -26.77
N LYS A 252 -7.48 -16.32 -26.93
CA LYS A 252 -6.67 -15.18 -26.50
C LYS A 252 -6.43 -15.33 -25.00
N SER A 253 -5.36 -16.05 -24.67
CA SER A 253 -4.67 -16.02 -23.39
C SER A 253 -4.04 -14.63 -23.24
N THR A 254 -4.88 -13.66 -22.92
CA THR A 254 -4.46 -12.41 -22.30
C THR A 254 -4.90 -12.51 -20.85
N ASP A 255 -3.96 -12.96 -20.01
CA ASP A 255 -3.84 -12.61 -18.61
C ASP A 255 -5.18 -12.50 -17.86
N TRP A 256 -5.75 -13.67 -17.55
CA TRP A 256 -6.75 -13.77 -16.49
C TRP A 256 -6.08 -13.34 -15.18
N PHE A 257 -6.29 -12.09 -14.79
CA PHE A 257 -5.87 -11.60 -13.47
C PHE A 257 -6.59 -12.43 -12.39
N PRO A 258 -5.87 -13.10 -11.48
CA PRO A 258 -6.48 -13.85 -10.39
C PRO A 258 -7.03 -12.85 -9.37
N GLY A 259 -8.34 -12.85 -9.14
CA GLY A 259 -8.94 -11.98 -8.12
C GLY A 259 -10.45 -11.78 -8.16
N HIS A 260 -11.17 -12.40 -9.09
CA HIS A 260 -12.63 -12.29 -9.11
C HIS A 260 -13.29 -13.62 -8.73
N PHE A 261 -14.02 -13.60 -7.62
CA PHE A 261 -15.03 -14.61 -7.36
C PHE A 261 -16.21 -14.36 -8.30
N THR A 262 -16.55 -15.36 -9.11
CA THR A 262 -17.79 -15.35 -9.88
C THR A 262 -18.94 -15.42 -8.89
N ARG A 263 -19.63 -14.30 -8.67
CA ARG A 263 -20.89 -14.30 -7.93
C ARG A 263 -21.82 -15.35 -8.52
N THR A 264 -22.63 -15.99 -7.68
CA THR A 264 -23.91 -16.52 -8.15
C THR A 264 -24.74 -15.31 -8.57
N ILE A 265 -24.60 -14.94 -9.84
CA ILE A 265 -25.25 -13.77 -10.42
C ILE A 265 -26.73 -14.11 -10.51
N ASP A 266 -27.56 -13.43 -9.72
CA ASP A 266 -28.97 -13.30 -10.04
C ASP A 266 -29.04 -12.60 -11.43
N PRO A 267 -29.56 -13.26 -12.48
CA PRO A 267 -29.59 -12.73 -13.83
C PRO A 267 -30.36 -11.40 -13.93
N HIS A 268 -31.17 -11.05 -12.93
CA HIS A 268 -31.93 -9.80 -12.88
C HIS A 268 -31.14 -8.61 -12.32
N VAL A 269 -29.95 -8.85 -11.74
CA VAL A 269 -29.07 -7.82 -11.17
C VAL A 269 -28.07 -7.33 -12.22
N PRO A 270 -28.00 -6.02 -12.49
CA PRO A 270 -27.02 -5.47 -13.42
C PRO A 270 -25.59 -5.79 -12.99
N TYR A 271 -24.80 -6.40 -13.88
CA TYR A 271 -23.39 -6.65 -13.62
C TYR A 271 -22.63 -5.32 -13.49
N LEU A 272 -21.94 -5.15 -12.36
CA LEU A 272 -21.05 -4.04 -12.11
C LEU A 272 -19.60 -4.54 -12.15
N THR A 273 -18.84 -4.08 -13.14
CA THR A 273 -17.40 -4.39 -13.26
C THR A 273 -16.68 -3.92 -12.00
N PRO A 274 -15.93 -4.80 -11.30
CA PRO A 274 -15.13 -4.42 -10.14
C PRO A 274 -14.17 -3.26 -10.45
N LEU A 275 -13.97 -2.38 -9.47
CA LEU A 275 -12.89 -1.40 -9.54
C LEU A 275 -11.54 -2.11 -9.51
N PRO A 276 -10.58 -1.68 -10.32
CA PRO A 276 -9.25 -2.27 -10.30
C PRO A 276 -8.56 -1.92 -8.97
N CYS A 277 -7.89 -2.90 -8.38
CA CYS A 277 -7.08 -2.71 -7.19
C CYS A 277 -5.72 -2.12 -7.58
N GLU A 278 -5.38 -1.00 -6.95
CA GLU A 278 -4.06 -0.41 -7.06
C GLU A 278 -3.02 -1.28 -6.36
N ASP A 279 -1.86 -1.42 -6.96
CA ASP A 279 -0.68 -2.01 -6.33
C ASP A 279 0.52 -1.14 -6.72
N GLY A 280 1.67 -1.29 -6.04
CA GLY A 280 2.91 -0.60 -6.38
C GLY A 280 3.33 0.49 -5.41
N GLY A 281 3.79 1.61 -5.95
CA GLY A 281 4.34 2.74 -5.19
C GLY A 281 5.83 2.60 -4.90
N ILE A 282 6.32 3.43 -3.99
CA ILE A 282 7.73 3.53 -3.62
C ILE A 282 8.03 2.56 -2.48
N THR A 283 8.99 1.68 -2.72
CA THR A 283 9.53 0.79 -1.69
C THR A 283 10.84 1.35 -1.14
N VAL A 284 10.92 1.43 0.19
CA VAL A 284 12.14 1.79 0.91
C VAL A 284 12.94 0.53 1.21
N TYR A 285 14.12 0.43 0.61
CA TYR A 285 15.08 -0.66 0.78
C TYR A 285 16.23 -0.25 1.70
N ARG A 286 16.73 -1.20 2.49
CA ARG A 286 17.83 -1.01 3.46
C ARG A 286 18.87 -2.12 3.30
N PRO A 287 19.71 -2.06 2.25
CA PRO A 287 20.71 -3.09 1.97
C PRO A 287 21.81 -3.14 3.04
N LEU A 288 22.03 -2.05 3.79
CA LEU A 288 23.12 -1.97 4.75
C LEU A 288 22.86 -2.68 6.09
N LEU A 289 21.66 -3.23 6.33
CA LEU A 289 21.31 -3.89 7.60
C LEU A 289 22.20 -5.10 7.95
N ALA A 290 22.92 -5.66 6.98
CA ALA A 290 23.85 -6.77 7.19
C ALA A 290 25.25 -6.30 7.63
N PHE A 291 25.59 -5.03 7.47
CA PHE A 291 26.94 -4.51 7.72
C PHE A 291 27.00 -3.68 9.00
N ASP A 292 28.11 -3.85 9.71
CA ASP A 292 28.42 -3.08 10.91
C ASP A 292 28.98 -1.70 10.55
N LYS A 293 28.77 -0.71 11.42
CA LYS A 293 29.19 0.68 11.20
C LYS A 293 30.69 0.80 10.90
N ASP A 294 31.52 0.00 11.57
CA ASP A 294 32.97 0.05 11.41
C ASP A 294 33.42 -0.38 10.00
N ARG A 295 32.69 -1.32 9.37
CA ARG A 295 32.94 -1.67 7.95
C ARG A 295 32.57 -0.53 7.01
N LEU A 296 31.50 0.20 7.30
CA LEU A 296 31.11 1.38 6.51
C LEU A 296 32.14 2.51 6.67
N ARG A 297 32.66 2.71 7.89
CA ARG A 297 33.78 3.62 8.17
C ARG A 297 35.01 3.26 7.35
N ALA A 298 35.47 2.01 7.47
CA ALA A 298 36.62 1.50 6.71
C ALA A 298 36.43 1.67 5.19
N THR A 299 35.20 1.55 4.69
CA THR A 299 34.88 1.77 3.27
C THR A 299 35.08 3.22 2.87
N CYS A 300 34.58 4.19 3.65
CA CYS A 300 34.78 5.60 3.34
C CYS A 300 36.26 6.00 3.46
N GLU A 301 36.94 5.56 4.52
CA GLU A 301 38.37 5.89 4.76
C GLU A 301 39.27 5.33 3.65
N ALA A 302 39.12 4.05 3.30
CA ALA A 302 39.92 3.41 2.25
C ALA A 302 39.73 4.06 0.87
N ASN A 303 38.56 4.63 0.61
CA ASN A 303 38.22 5.25 -0.67
C ASN A 303 38.21 6.78 -0.63
N LYS A 304 38.66 7.39 0.48
CA LYS A 304 38.71 8.84 0.70
C LYS A 304 37.37 9.54 0.41
N VAL A 305 36.25 8.88 0.73
CA VAL A 305 34.92 9.44 0.56
C VAL A 305 34.69 10.45 1.69
N PRO A 306 34.36 11.73 1.40
CA PRO A 306 34.08 12.70 2.44
C PRO A 306 32.70 12.47 3.07
N TRP A 307 32.55 12.83 4.35
CA TRP A 307 31.27 12.86 5.05
C TRP A 307 31.21 14.03 6.04
N VAL A 308 29.99 14.38 6.45
CA VAL A 308 29.73 15.34 7.53
C VAL A 308 29.60 14.58 8.85
N GLU A 309 30.25 15.06 9.89
CA GLU A 309 30.00 14.62 11.27
C GLU A 309 29.13 15.63 11.99
N ASP A 310 27.90 15.22 12.28
CA ASP A 310 26.95 16.07 12.99
C ASP A 310 27.13 15.88 14.51
N HIS A 311 27.63 16.94 15.16
CA HIS A 311 27.94 16.97 16.59
C HIS A 311 26.72 16.72 17.50
N THR A 312 25.49 16.96 17.03
CA THR A 312 24.27 16.68 17.80
C THR A 312 24.05 15.18 18.03
N ASN A 313 24.66 14.32 17.22
CA ASN A 313 24.60 12.85 17.41
C ASN A 313 25.44 12.35 18.61
N SER A 314 26.26 13.22 19.20
CA SER A 314 27.12 12.88 20.33
C SER A 314 26.48 13.20 21.69
N ASP A 315 25.44 14.03 21.73
CA ASP A 315 24.77 14.40 22.98
C ASP A 315 23.83 13.27 23.46
N PRO A 316 24.14 12.60 24.58
CA PRO A 316 23.34 11.49 25.10
C PRO A 316 21.99 11.94 25.67
N THR A 317 21.81 13.22 26.01
CA THR A 317 20.59 13.74 26.63
C THR A 317 19.49 14.06 25.63
N LEU A 318 19.86 14.25 24.36
CA LEU A 318 18.96 14.75 23.32
C LEU A 318 17.97 13.70 22.82
N THR A 319 18.38 12.44 22.69
CA THR A 319 17.48 11.34 22.30
C THR A 319 17.78 10.05 23.05
N THR A 320 16.76 9.20 23.23
CA THR A 320 16.94 7.83 23.76
C THR A 320 17.94 7.02 22.93
N ARG A 321 17.98 7.25 21.61
CA ARG A 321 18.94 6.57 20.73
C ARG A 321 20.38 7.00 21.03
N ASN A 322 20.63 8.29 21.22
CA ASN A 322 21.95 8.79 21.59
C ASN A 322 22.37 8.27 22.98
N ALA A 323 21.44 8.24 23.94
CA ALA A 323 21.69 7.63 25.25
C ALA A 323 22.11 6.15 25.13
N VAL A 324 21.40 5.37 24.31
CA VAL A 324 21.75 3.96 24.06
C VAL A 324 23.11 3.83 23.37
N ARG A 325 23.41 4.67 22.37
CA ARG A 325 24.73 4.70 21.71
C ARG A 325 25.85 5.02 22.69
N TYR A 326 25.64 6.03 23.55
CA TYR A 326 26.58 6.42 24.58
C TYR A 326 26.83 5.28 25.56
N MET A 327 25.74 4.67 26.07
CA MET A 327 25.81 3.54 27.00
C MET A 327 26.60 2.36 26.44
N VAL A 328 26.33 1.99 25.19
CA VAL A 328 27.00 0.86 24.51
C VAL A 328 28.49 1.15 24.27
N ARG A 329 28.87 2.41 24.06
CA ARG A 329 30.26 2.81 23.82
C ARG A 329 31.10 2.90 25.09
N HIS A 330 30.51 3.36 26.20
CA HIS A 330 31.25 3.69 27.42
C HIS A 330 31.08 2.65 28.53
N HIS A 331 30.14 1.70 28.39
CA HIS A 331 29.89 0.67 29.39
C HIS A 331 29.85 -0.72 28.76
N GLU A 332 30.43 -1.69 29.48
CA GLU A 332 30.32 -3.09 29.10
C GLU A 332 28.97 -3.66 29.58
N LEU A 333 28.05 -3.85 28.63
CA LEU A 333 26.76 -4.44 28.94
C LEU A 333 26.89 -5.95 29.15
N PRO A 334 26.04 -6.56 30.01
CA PRO A 334 25.97 -8.01 30.15
C PRO A 334 25.80 -8.71 28.80
N ARG A 335 26.37 -9.90 28.64
CA ARG A 335 26.39 -10.68 27.38
C ARG A 335 25.02 -10.77 26.68
N ALA A 336 23.93 -10.87 27.45
CA ALA A 336 22.57 -10.96 26.91
C ALA A 336 22.09 -9.67 26.23
N LEU A 337 22.63 -8.52 26.63
CA LEU A 337 22.31 -7.20 26.09
C LEU A 337 23.29 -6.74 25.01
N GLN A 338 24.38 -7.48 24.76
CA GLN A 338 25.34 -7.16 23.71
C GLN A 338 24.79 -7.41 22.31
N LYS A 339 25.39 -6.75 21.32
CA LYS A 339 24.98 -6.75 19.91
C LYS A 339 24.68 -8.14 19.32
N PRO A 340 25.54 -9.17 19.46
CA PRO A 340 25.26 -10.49 18.87
C PRO A 340 24.00 -11.15 19.45
N ALA A 341 23.78 -11.04 20.76
CA ALA A 341 22.65 -11.67 21.44
C ALA A 341 21.32 -11.00 21.06
N ILE A 342 21.29 -9.66 21.04
CA ILE A 342 20.11 -8.88 20.69
C ILE A 342 19.72 -9.03 19.21
N ILE A 343 20.70 -9.01 18.29
CA ILE A 343 20.44 -9.27 16.87
C ILE A 343 19.89 -10.68 16.67
N ALA A 344 20.50 -11.70 17.29
CA ALA A 344 20.02 -13.08 17.22
C ALA A 344 18.60 -13.24 17.78
N LEU A 345 18.25 -12.51 18.85
CA LEU A 345 16.88 -12.45 19.37
C LEU A 345 15.92 -11.87 18.32
N GLY A 346 16.27 -10.74 17.70
CA GLY A 346 15.45 -10.11 16.66
C GLY A 346 15.21 -11.03 15.46
N GLU A 347 16.24 -11.77 15.03
CA GLU A 347 16.13 -12.75 13.94
C GLU A 347 15.25 -13.96 14.30
N ARG A 348 15.37 -14.50 15.52
CA ARG A 348 14.47 -15.58 16.00
C ARG A 348 13.02 -15.11 16.03
N VAL A 349 12.77 -13.91 16.55
CA VAL A 349 11.44 -13.30 16.58
C VAL A 349 10.91 -13.12 15.15
N LYS A 350 11.70 -12.54 14.25
CA LYS A 350 11.30 -12.33 12.85
C LYS A 350 10.95 -13.64 12.14
N ARG A 351 11.76 -14.70 12.31
CA ARG A 351 11.46 -16.03 11.78
C ARG A 351 10.12 -16.57 12.28
N ARG A 352 9.88 -16.46 13.59
CA ARG A 352 8.64 -16.94 14.21
C ARG A 352 7.41 -16.14 13.73
N VAL A 353 7.51 -14.82 13.65
CA VAL A 353 6.44 -13.97 13.11
C VAL A 353 6.14 -14.31 11.65
N ASN A 354 7.16 -14.47 10.82
CA ASN A 354 6.99 -14.86 9.42
C ASN A 354 6.30 -16.22 9.29
N PHE A 355 6.60 -17.17 10.18
CA PHE A 355 5.93 -18.48 10.20
C PHE A 355 4.43 -18.35 10.54
N GLU A 356 4.08 -17.58 11.57
CA GLU A 356 2.68 -17.33 11.95
C GLU A 356 1.91 -16.60 10.84
N GLU A 357 2.52 -15.58 10.20
CA GLU A 357 1.93 -14.87 9.06
C GLU A 357 1.67 -15.82 7.87
N ALA A 358 2.62 -16.73 7.58
CA ALA A 358 2.49 -17.72 6.53
C ALA A 358 1.41 -18.76 6.87
N GLU A 359 1.28 -19.18 8.12
CA GLU A 359 0.23 -20.08 8.60
C GLU A 359 -1.16 -19.45 8.43
N ALA A 360 -1.35 -18.21 8.89
CA ALA A 360 -2.61 -17.46 8.70
C ALA A 360 -2.96 -17.28 7.21
N THR A 361 -1.96 -16.98 6.38
CA THR A 361 -2.12 -16.86 4.92
C THR A 361 -2.56 -18.17 4.28
N ARG A 362 -1.92 -19.29 4.66
CA ARG A 362 -2.31 -20.63 4.19
C ARG A 362 -3.73 -20.99 4.60
N LEU A 363 -4.15 -20.60 5.80
CA LEU A 363 -5.50 -20.86 6.30
C LEU A 363 -6.55 -20.15 5.44
N LEU A 364 -6.35 -18.87 5.16
CA LEU A 364 -7.23 -18.08 4.29
C LEU A 364 -7.40 -18.72 2.90
N ILE A 365 -6.28 -19.14 2.29
CA ILE A 365 -6.26 -19.70 0.93
C ILE A 365 -6.81 -21.13 0.90
N ARG A 366 -6.34 -22.02 1.78
CA ARG A 366 -6.68 -23.46 1.77
C ARG A 366 -8.14 -23.71 2.12
N GLU A 367 -8.66 -23.01 3.12
CA GLU A 367 -10.05 -23.16 3.58
C GLU A 367 -11.02 -22.31 2.75
N ALA A 368 -10.52 -21.58 1.75
CA ALA A 368 -11.31 -20.69 0.89
C ALA A 368 -12.23 -19.79 1.75
N VAL A 369 -11.63 -19.12 2.74
CA VAL A 369 -12.35 -18.35 3.76
C VAL A 369 -13.11 -17.19 3.12
N ILE A 370 -12.46 -16.50 2.20
CA ILE A 370 -13.07 -15.42 1.43
C ILE A 370 -13.97 -16.05 0.37
N LYS A 371 -15.26 -15.68 0.37
CA LYS A 371 -16.27 -16.17 -0.57
C LYS A 371 -16.59 -15.17 -1.67
N ASP A 372 -16.59 -13.88 -1.33
CA ASP A 372 -16.78 -12.79 -2.27
C ASP A 372 -16.06 -11.52 -1.80
N PHE A 373 -15.60 -10.71 -2.73
CA PHE A 373 -15.01 -9.41 -2.45
C PHE A 373 -15.43 -8.39 -3.53
N ASP A 374 -16.07 -7.30 -3.11
CA ASP A 374 -16.50 -6.23 -4.00
C ASP A 374 -15.70 -4.96 -3.78
N THR A 375 -14.94 -4.56 -4.80
CA THR A 375 -14.14 -3.33 -4.79
C THR A 375 -14.96 -2.08 -5.10
N ASN A 376 -16.17 -2.17 -5.65
CA ASN A 376 -17.01 -0.99 -5.88
C ASN A 376 -17.58 -0.43 -4.58
N VAL A 377 -17.81 -1.31 -3.60
CA VAL A 377 -18.42 -0.93 -2.32
C VAL A 377 -17.43 -1.10 -1.17
N GLY A 378 -16.45 -1.99 -1.31
CA GLY A 378 -15.52 -2.37 -0.25
C GLY A 378 -16.17 -3.35 0.73
N THR A 379 -16.81 -4.40 0.22
CA THR A 379 -17.45 -5.44 1.05
C THR A 379 -16.78 -6.78 0.85
N LEU A 380 -16.58 -7.52 1.94
CA LEU A 380 -15.94 -8.83 1.95
C LEU A 380 -16.88 -9.84 2.63
N LEU A 381 -17.27 -10.89 1.91
CA LEU A 381 -18.06 -11.99 2.47
C LEU A 381 -17.12 -13.14 2.82
N VAL A 382 -17.13 -13.57 4.07
CA VAL A 382 -16.26 -14.64 4.57
C VAL A 382 -17.05 -15.74 5.25
N GLU A 383 -16.51 -16.96 5.20
CA GLU A 383 -16.98 -18.12 5.96
C GLU A 383 -15.78 -18.67 6.71
N LEU A 384 -15.77 -18.51 8.03
CA LEU A 384 -14.62 -18.85 8.85
C LEU A 384 -14.62 -20.35 9.17
N PRO A 385 -13.46 -21.02 9.04
CA PRO A 385 -13.34 -22.42 9.42
C PRO A 385 -13.29 -22.52 10.95
N THR A 386 -13.67 -23.68 11.47
CA THR A 386 -13.46 -23.99 12.88
C THR A 386 -11.97 -24.24 13.14
N LEU A 387 -11.41 -23.53 14.11
CA LEU A 387 -10.03 -23.68 14.56
C LEU A 387 -9.91 -24.66 15.76
N GLY A 388 -11.05 -25.22 16.18
CA GLY A 388 -11.16 -26.27 17.18
C GLY A 388 -10.42 -27.54 16.74
N GLY A 389 -9.82 -28.24 17.71
CA GLY A 389 -8.88 -29.34 17.48
C GLY A 389 -9.33 -30.31 16.39
N GLY A 390 -8.50 -30.46 15.35
CA GLY A 390 -8.75 -31.40 14.26
C GLY A 390 -9.05 -32.80 14.78
N LYS A 391 -9.66 -33.63 13.94
CA LYS A 391 -9.89 -35.06 14.18
C LYS A 391 -8.54 -35.81 14.29
N TYR A 392 -7.78 -35.55 15.35
CA TYR A 392 -6.55 -36.25 15.65
C TYR A 392 -6.92 -37.69 16.00
N ARG A 393 -6.44 -38.64 15.18
CA ARG A 393 -6.60 -40.09 15.39
C ARG A 393 -5.74 -40.63 16.54
N GLY A 394 -5.03 -39.79 17.29
CA GLY A 394 -4.18 -40.17 18.42
C GLY A 394 -4.93 -40.11 19.76
N GLY A 395 -4.69 -41.10 20.62
CA GLY A 395 -5.51 -41.44 21.81
C GLY A 395 -6.00 -40.30 22.70
N LYS A 396 -7.14 -40.55 23.37
CA LYS A 396 -7.89 -39.63 24.26
C LYS A 396 -7.08 -39.08 25.43
N LEU A 397 -5.98 -39.74 25.81
CA LEU A 397 -5.09 -39.32 26.90
C LEU A 397 -4.43 -37.97 26.57
N PHE A 398 -4.41 -37.05 27.55
CA PHE A 398 -3.83 -35.70 27.45
C PHE A 398 -4.43 -34.79 26.37
N ARG A 399 -5.64 -35.07 25.86
CA ARG A 399 -6.32 -34.20 24.88
C ARG A 399 -6.53 -32.77 25.42
N ARG A 400 -7.07 -32.64 26.63
CA ARG A 400 -7.32 -31.35 27.29
C ARG A 400 -6.03 -30.54 27.51
N ALA A 401 -4.98 -31.18 28.04
CA ALA A 401 -3.69 -30.53 28.25
C ALA A 401 -3.06 -30.05 26.92
N ARG A 402 -3.17 -30.85 25.85
CA ARG A 402 -2.73 -30.43 24.51
C ARG A 402 -3.56 -29.29 23.94
N GLU A 403 -4.88 -29.33 24.08
CA GLU A 403 -5.77 -28.26 23.63
C GLU A 403 -5.48 -26.93 24.36
N GLN A 404 -5.26 -26.97 25.67
CA GLN A 404 -4.86 -25.81 26.47
C GLN A 404 -3.49 -25.25 26.05
N ALA A 405 -2.50 -26.11 25.78
CA ALA A 405 -1.18 -25.68 25.35
C ALA A 405 -1.18 -25.00 23.96
N TRP A 406 -2.10 -25.38 23.08
CA TRP A 406 -2.19 -24.85 21.71
C TRP A 406 -3.08 -23.60 21.61
N LEU A 407 -3.93 -23.36 22.61
CA LEU A 407 -4.89 -22.25 22.60
C LEU A 407 -4.25 -20.88 22.34
N PRO A 408 -3.12 -20.49 22.98
CA PRO A 408 -2.51 -19.19 22.71
C PRO A 408 -2.00 -19.04 21.27
N HIS A 409 -1.54 -20.14 20.66
CA HIS A 409 -1.11 -20.15 19.26
C HIS A 409 -2.31 -19.97 18.33
N ARG A 410 -3.37 -20.76 18.52
CA ARG A 410 -4.60 -20.68 17.71
C ARG A 410 -5.25 -19.30 17.78
N ARG A 411 -5.34 -18.70 18.98
CA ARG A 411 -5.84 -17.32 19.15
C ARG A 411 -4.98 -16.30 18.40
N ARG A 412 -3.65 -16.46 18.41
CA ARG A 412 -2.76 -15.60 17.61
C ARG A 412 -3.02 -15.74 16.11
N ILE A 413 -3.15 -16.97 15.60
CA ILE A 413 -3.47 -17.21 14.20
C ILE A 413 -4.84 -16.64 13.84
N ALA A 414 -5.86 -16.82 14.69
CA ALA A 414 -7.18 -16.22 14.53
C ALA A 414 -7.10 -14.68 14.43
N GLY A 415 -6.36 -14.03 15.34
CA GLY A 415 -6.14 -12.58 15.29
C GLY A 415 -5.45 -12.11 14.00
N LEU A 416 -4.51 -12.89 13.45
CA LEU A 416 -3.86 -12.58 12.18
C LEU A 416 -4.80 -12.73 10.99
N VAL A 417 -5.62 -13.79 10.99
CA VAL A 417 -6.67 -14.00 10.01
C VAL A 417 -7.63 -12.81 10.03
N THR A 418 -8.16 -12.47 11.20
CA THR A 418 -9.06 -11.31 11.39
C THR A 418 -8.42 -10.02 10.86
N ARG A 419 -7.17 -9.74 11.22
CA ARG A 419 -6.45 -8.55 10.75
C ARG A 419 -6.27 -8.53 9.23
N LYS A 420 -5.92 -9.66 8.60
CA LYS A 420 -5.81 -9.75 7.14
C LYS A 420 -7.15 -9.54 6.43
N LEU A 421 -8.25 -10.03 7.01
CA LEU A 421 -9.60 -9.80 6.49
C LEU A 421 -10.02 -8.33 6.61
N MET A 422 -9.74 -7.70 7.76
CA MET A 422 -9.98 -6.27 7.97
C MET A 422 -9.22 -5.39 6.97
N ASP A 423 -8.00 -5.80 6.56
CA ASP A 423 -7.17 -5.06 5.62
C ASP A 423 -7.78 -4.92 4.22
N PHE A 424 -8.83 -5.68 3.87
CA PHE A 424 -9.58 -5.49 2.62
C PHE A 424 -10.51 -4.28 2.67
N VAL A 425 -11.01 -3.92 3.86
CA VAL A 425 -12.19 -3.06 4.03
C VAL A 425 -11.90 -1.82 4.86
N SER A 426 -11.05 -1.92 5.89
CA SER A 426 -10.85 -0.89 6.91
C SER A 426 -10.42 0.47 6.33
N PRO A 427 -11.07 1.59 6.65
CA PRO A 427 -10.64 2.91 6.19
C PRO A 427 -9.34 3.39 6.88
N GLU A 428 -8.93 2.74 7.98
CA GLU A 428 -7.79 3.16 8.79
C GLU A 428 -6.45 2.82 8.13
N HIS A 429 -5.44 3.69 8.30
CA HIS A 429 -4.07 3.41 7.85
C HIS A 429 -3.35 2.37 8.73
N HIS A 430 -3.77 2.27 10.01
CA HIS A 430 -3.16 1.39 10.99
C HIS A 430 -4.21 0.50 11.62
N LEU A 431 -4.19 -0.78 11.24
CA LEU A 431 -5.09 -1.77 11.82
C LEU A 431 -4.79 -2.00 13.31
N PRO A 432 -5.81 -2.37 14.12
CA PRO A 432 -5.64 -2.72 15.52
C PRO A 432 -4.53 -3.75 15.78
N SER A 433 -3.87 -3.62 16.94
CA SER A 433 -2.95 -4.63 17.43
C SER A 433 -3.69 -5.94 17.74
N LEU A 434 -2.98 -7.06 17.73
CA LEU A 434 -3.60 -8.37 18.00
C LEU A 434 -4.25 -8.45 19.39
N SER A 435 -3.70 -7.73 20.38
CA SER A 435 -4.27 -7.64 21.73
C SER A 435 -5.63 -6.94 21.75
N ASN A 436 -5.87 -6.01 20.81
CA ASN A 436 -7.12 -5.26 20.76
C ASN A 436 -8.21 -6.03 20.00
N LEU A 437 -7.87 -7.18 19.40
CA LEU A 437 -8.80 -8.02 18.63
C LEU A 437 -9.44 -9.13 19.47
N ASP A 438 -9.16 -9.25 20.78
CA ASP A 438 -9.65 -10.38 21.59
C ASP A 438 -11.18 -10.52 21.56
N ILE A 439 -11.92 -9.42 21.67
CA ILE A 439 -13.39 -9.41 21.58
C ILE A 439 -13.85 -9.88 20.19
N ALA A 440 -13.22 -9.38 19.14
CA ALA A 440 -13.54 -9.78 17.77
C ALA A 440 -13.19 -11.27 17.53
N ILE A 441 -12.09 -11.77 18.09
CA ILE A 441 -11.70 -13.18 18.02
C ILE A 441 -12.74 -14.06 18.72
N ASN A 442 -13.21 -13.67 19.90
CA ASN A 442 -14.24 -14.43 20.63
C ASN A 442 -15.57 -14.49 19.86
N GLY A 443 -15.95 -13.39 19.19
CA GLY A 443 -17.15 -13.36 18.35
C GLY A 443 -17.02 -14.16 17.04
N LEU A 444 -15.85 -14.14 16.41
CA LEU A 444 -15.61 -14.82 15.12
C LEU A 444 -15.23 -16.30 15.25
N PHE A 445 -14.59 -16.68 16.36
CA PHE A 445 -14.08 -18.02 16.66
C PHE A 445 -14.47 -18.41 18.09
N PRO A 446 -15.78 -18.61 18.37
CA PRO A 446 -16.28 -18.88 19.71
C PRO A 446 -15.68 -20.14 20.36
N GLU A 447 -15.18 -21.09 19.56
CA GLU A 447 -14.50 -22.29 20.04
C GLU A 447 -13.11 -22.04 20.66
N LEU A 448 -12.56 -20.84 20.49
CA LEU A 448 -11.28 -20.41 21.08
C LEU A 448 -11.47 -19.63 22.38
N ASP A 449 -12.70 -19.43 22.82
CA ASP A 449 -13.04 -18.75 24.06
C ASP A 449 -13.46 -19.78 25.13
N PRO A 450 -12.67 -19.94 26.21
CA PRO A 450 -12.96 -20.92 27.26
C PRO A 450 -14.24 -20.61 28.05
N GLU A 451 -14.72 -19.38 28.04
CA GLU A 451 -15.92 -18.94 28.78
C GLU A 451 -17.17 -18.83 27.87
N SER A 452 -17.02 -19.13 26.58
CA SER A 452 -18.08 -18.93 25.60
C SER A 452 -19.29 -19.80 25.90
N ARG A 453 -20.41 -19.13 26.17
CA ARG A 453 -21.75 -19.73 26.12
C ARG A 453 -22.23 -19.57 24.68
N HIS A 454 -22.53 -20.68 24.00
CA HIS A 454 -23.07 -20.68 22.64
C HIS A 454 -24.25 -19.71 22.55
N SER A 455 -24.00 -18.55 21.96
CA SER A 455 -24.98 -17.49 21.74
C SER A 455 -24.96 -17.10 20.28
N ASP A 456 -26.10 -16.62 19.78
CA ASP A 456 -26.21 -16.25 18.38
C ASP A 456 -25.20 -15.14 18.02
N PRO A 457 -24.56 -15.24 16.83
CA PRO A 457 -23.57 -14.27 16.42
C PRO A 457 -24.22 -12.88 16.30
N LYS A 458 -23.60 -11.88 16.91
CA LYS A 458 -24.06 -10.48 16.90
C LYS A 458 -23.15 -9.62 16.05
N ALA A 459 -23.72 -8.60 15.42
CA ALA A 459 -22.95 -7.61 14.68
C ALA A 459 -22.07 -6.77 15.63
N PHE A 460 -20.85 -6.46 15.21
CA PHE A 460 -19.93 -5.62 15.96
C PHE A 460 -19.01 -4.82 15.02
N SER A 461 -18.42 -3.74 15.52
CA SER A 461 -17.49 -2.90 14.76
C SER A 461 -16.14 -2.77 15.44
N ILE A 462 -15.05 -2.87 14.68
CA ILE A 462 -13.69 -2.67 15.17
C ILE A 462 -12.79 -2.15 14.04
N GLY A 463 -11.91 -1.17 14.34
CA GLY A 463 -10.97 -0.61 13.36
C GLY A 463 -11.64 -0.08 12.07
N GLY A 464 -12.78 0.60 12.21
CA GLY A 464 -13.59 1.11 11.10
C GLY A 464 -14.26 0.04 10.22
N VAL A 465 -14.29 -1.23 10.65
CA VAL A 465 -14.95 -2.34 9.94
C VAL A 465 -16.15 -2.82 10.75
N LEU A 466 -17.31 -2.93 10.10
CA LEU A 466 -18.52 -3.58 10.61
C LEU A 466 -18.53 -5.04 10.18
N PHE A 467 -18.71 -5.93 11.15
CA PHE A 467 -18.88 -7.36 10.96
C PHE A 467 -20.35 -7.72 11.17
N ASP A 468 -21.08 -8.00 10.09
CA ASP A 468 -22.48 -8.39 10.13
C ASP A 468 -22.63 -9.91 9.90
N PRO A 469 -23.24 -10.66 10.83
CA PRO A 469 -23.46 -12.08 10.65
C PRO A 469 -24.61 -12.35 9.68
N VAL A 470 -24.37 -13.28 8.75
CA VAL A 470 -25.34 -13.80 7.78
C VAL A 470 -25.52 -15.28 8.08
N VAL A 471 -26.56 -15.60 8.86
CA VAL A 471 -26.84 -16.97 9.32
C VAL A 471 -27.74 -17.67 8.29
N ALA A 472 -27.28 -18.79 7.73
CA ALA A 472 -28.05 -19.59 6.78
C ALA A 472 -27.83 -21.09 7.01
N LYS A 473 -28.92 -21.85 7.23
CA LYS A 473 -28.98 -23.33 7.26
C LYS A 473 -27.78 -24.00 7.97
N GLY A 474 -27.46 -23.56 9.19
CA GLY A 474 -26.38 -24.14 10.02
C GLY A 474 -24.95 -23.67 9.71
N THR A 475 -24.78 -22.70 8.80
CA THR A 475 -23.50 -22.04 8.53
C THR A 475 -23.59 -20.55 8.85
N THR A 476 -22.54 -20.01 9.49
CA THR A 476 -22.42 -18.57 9.79
C THR A 476 -21.42 -17.96 8.83
N ARG A 477 -21.90 -17.06 7.98
CA ARG A 477 -21.05 -16.19 7.16
C ARG A 477 -20.97 -14.83 7.81
N TRP A 478 -19.91 -14.09 7.52
CA TRP A 478 -19.72 -12.73 8.00
C TRP A 478 -19.55 -11.80 6.80
N LEU A 479 -20.39 -10.77 6.73
CA LEU A 479 -20.25 -9.67 5.79
C LEU A 479 -19.45 -8.57 6.48
N LEU A 480 -18.24 -8.34 6.01
CA LEU A 480 -17.40 -7.23 6.44
C LEU A 480 -17.65 -6.05 5.51
N SER A 481 -17.96 -4.90 6.11
CA SER A 481 -18.16 -3.65 5.40
C SER A 481 -17.55 -2.49 6.19
N ARG A 482 -17.43 -1.31 5.58
CA ARG A 482 -16.97 -0.13 6.31
C ARG A 482 -18.01 0.28 7.34
N ALA A 483 -17.55 0.61 8.54
CA ALA A 483 -18.42 1.11 9.60
C ALA A 483 -19.10 2.41 9.14
N PRO A 484 -20.40 2.59 9.39
CA PRO A 484 -21.09 3.84 9.09
C PRO A 484 -20.51 4.98 9.94
N TYR A 485 -20.41 6.18 9.36
CA TYR A 485 -19.89 7.35 10.08
C TYR A 485 -20.73 7.68 11.31
N SER A 486 -20.05 7.86 12.45
CA SER A 486 -20.67 8.39 13.66
C SER A 486 -21.01 9.87 13.50
N SER A 487 -22.01 10.38 14.24
CA SER A 487 -22.32 11.81 14.28
C SER A 487 -21.16 12.65 14.85
N ARG A 488 -20.26 12.04 15.61
CA ARG A 488 -19.09 12.68 16.22
C ARG A 488 -17.87 12.73 15.30
N GLU A 489 -17.87 11.98 14.19
CA GLU A 489 -16.73 11.86 13.30
C GLU A 489 -16.83 12.83 12.13
N ALA A 490 -15.70 13.49 11.81
CA ALA A 490 -15.61 14.33 10.62
C ALA A 490 -15.76 13.45 9.37
N ARG A 491 -16.79 13.74 8.56
CA ARG A 491 -17.02 13.02 7.29
C ARG A 491 -15.92 13.36 6.29
N PRO A 492 -15.47 12.40 5.46
CA PRO A 492 -14.48 12.67 4.43
C PRO A 492 -15.05 13.68 3.44
N HIS A 493 -14.32 14.78 3.25
CA HIS A 493 -14.73 15.86 2.36
C HIS A 493 -13.56 16.23 1.45
N MET A 494 -13.76 16.14 0.14
CA MET A 494 -12.79 16.64 -0.84
C MET A 494 -13.39 17.78 -1.64
N ARG A 495 -12.72 18.93 -1.60
CA ARG A 495 -12.99 20.01 -2.55
C ARG A 495 -12.08 19.84 -3.76
N SER A 496 -12.66 19.99 -4.95
CA SER A 496 -11.82 20.14 -6.13
C SER A 496 -11.01 21.43 -5.96
N GLN A 497 -9.66 21.34 -5.89
CA GLN A 497 -8.81 22.51 -5.67
C GLN A 497 -9.15 23.65 -6.64
N GLU A 498 -9.39 24.84 -6.11
CA GLU A 498 -9.63 26.06 -6.88
C GLU A 498 -8.43 26.33 -7.80
N CYS A 499 -8.70 26.68 -9.07
CA CYS A 499 -7.66 27.32 -9.86
C CYS A 499 -7.39 28.70 -9.26
N PRO A 500 -6.13 29.19 -9.25
CA PRO A 500 -5.87 30.57 -8.89
C PRO A 500 -6.72 31.48 -9.79
N ARG A 501 -7.59 32.28 -9.17
CA ARG A 501 -8.37 33.32 -9.87
C ARG A 501 -7.39 34.12 -10.71
N ARG A 502 -7.50 34.10 -12.05
CA ARG A 502 -6.83 35.11 -12.87
C ARG A 502 -7.33 36.46 -12.35
N ARG A 503 -6.41 37.34 -11.93
CA ARG A 503 -6.75 38.73 -11.58
C ARG A 503 -7.53 39.30 -12.76
N CYS A 504 -8.78 39.68 -12.52
CA CYS A 504 -9.55 40.45 -13.49
C CYS A 504 -8.91 41.83 -13.58
N GLY A 505 -8.66 42.30 -14.80
CA GLY A 505 -8.27 43.68 -15.04
C GLY A 505 -9.40 44.65 -14.65
N PRO A 506 -9.14 45.97 -14.61
CA PRO A 506 -10.00 46.95 -13.94
C PRO A 506 -11.29 47.33 -14.69
N HIS A 507 -11.70 46.58 -15.72
CA HIS A 507 -12.85 46.92 -16.54
C HIS A 507 -13.87 45.79 -16.55
N GLY A 508 -14.92 45.97 -15.75
CA GLY A 508 -16.08 45.08 -15.63
C GLY A 508 -16.90 45.06 -16.91
N SER A 509 -16.57 44.12 -17.79
CA SER A 509 -17.42 43.72 -18.91
C SER A 509 -17.63 42.21 -18.82
N LEU A 510 -18.82 41.80 -18.34
CA LEU A 510 -19.30 40.43 -18.43
C LEU A 510 -19.64 40.12 -19.89
N VAL A 511 -18.63 39.73 -20.66
CA VAL A 511 -18.85 39.05 -21.94
C VAL A 511 -19.07 37.59 -21.62
N GLU A 512 -20.29 37.08 -21.79
CA GLU A 512 -20.52 35.65 -21.85
C GLU A 512 -19.63 35.04 -22.94
N PRO A 513 -18.77 34.06 -22.64
CA PRO A 513 -17.95 33.45 -23.67
C PRO A 513 -18.83 32.57 -24.56
N VAL A 514 -18.86 32.91 -25.85
CA VAL A 514 -19.30 32.10 -27.00
C VAL A 514 -18.98 30.61 -26.79
N PRO A 515 -19.87 29.65 -27.16
CA PRO A 515 -19.71 28.23 -26.92
C PRO A 515 -18.65 27.63 -27.86
N SER A 516 -17.38 27.93 -27.61
CA SER A 516 -16.27 27.11 -28.08
C SER A 516 -16.14 25.91 -27.12
N PRO A 517 -15.88 24.69 -27.61
CA PRO A 517 -15.72 23.54 -26.73
C PRO A 517 -14.47 23.76 -25.88
N THR A 518 -14.65 24.11 -24.60
CA THR A 518 -13.53 24.21 -23.67
C THR A 518 -12.82 22.85 -23.64
N PRO A 519 -11.49 22.81 -23.82
CA PRO A 519 -10.77 21.56 -23.77
C PRO A 519 -10.92 20.94 -22.38
N TRP A 520 -10.90 19.61 -22.32
CA TRP A 520 -10.83 18.91 -21.04
C TRP A 520 -9.64 19.42 -20.25
N ARG A 521 -9.87 19.85 -19.01
CA ARG A 521 -8.77 20.19 -18.12
C ARG A 521 -7.99 18.93 -17.77
N ILE A 522 -6.68 19.10 -17.53
CA ILE A 522 -5.77 18.02 -17.16
C ILE A 522 -6.38 17.23 -15.99
N TRP A 523 -6.39 15.89 -16.10
CA TRP A 523 -6.78 15.01 -15.01
C TRP A 523 -6.07 15.43 -13.73
N LYS A 524 -6.83 15.77 -12.69
CA LYS A 524 -6.25 16.01 -11.37
C LYS A 524 -5.66 14.70 -10.84
N HIS A 525 -4.67 14.80 -9.96
CA HIS A 525 -4.10 13.63 -9.30
C HIS A 525 -5.17 12.88 -8.51
N TYR A 526 -5.01 11.56 -8.41
CA TYR A 526 -5.84 10.74 -7.55
C TYR A 526 -5.77 11.23 -6.11
N GLN A 527 -6.93 11.32 -5.47
CA GLN A 527 -7.09 11.65 -4.06
C GLN A 527 -7.73 10.46 -3.35
N LEU A 528 -7.28 10.18 -2.12
CA LEU A 528 -7.78 9.05 -1.34
C LEU A 528 -9.07 9.44 -0.62
N TYR A 529 -10.18 8.81 -0.99
CA TYR A 529 -11.46 8.91 -0.31
C TYR A 529 -11.60 7.81 0.73
N ASP A 530 -11.89 8.22 1.97
CA ASP A 530 -12.23 7.32 3.07
C ASP A 530 -11.20 6.19 3.28
N GLY A 531 -9.93 6.49 3.01
CA GLY A 531 -8.84 5.53 3.12
C GLY A 531 -8.83 4.37 2.12
N ARG A 532 -9.81 4.26 1.21
CA ARG A 532 -10.02 3.08 0.34
C ARG A 532 -10.23 3.34 -1.14
N PHE A 533 -10.78 4.49 -1.54
CA PHE A 533 -11.08 4.74 -2.95
C PHE A 533 -10.19 5.84 -3.49
N TRP A 534 -9.37 5.52 -4.49
CA TRP A 534 -8.67 6.53 -5.25
C TRP A 534 -9.64 7.14 -6.25
N LEU A 535 -9.87 8.44 -6.14
CA LEU A 535 -10.77 9.18 -7.03
C LEU A 535 -10.00 10.29 -7.73
N ARG A 536 -10.23 10.45 -9.03
CA ARG A 536 -9.81 11.64 -9.77
C ARG A 536 -10.94 12.15 -10.65
N LEU A 537 -10.97 13.46 -10.84
CA LEU A 537 -11.97 14.16 -11.63
C LEU A 537 -11.27 14.98 -12.73
N SER A 538 -11.87 15.02 -13.91
CA SER A 538 -11.58 15.99 -14.97
C SER A 538 -12.87 16.72 -15.34
N PHE A 539 -12.76 17.99 -15.70
CA PHE A 539 -13.92 18.85 -15.95
C PHE A 539 -13.64 19.90 -17.03
N ARG A 540 -14.69 20.35 -17.70
CA ARG A 540 -14.65 21.40 -18.73
C ARG A 540 -15.03 22.81 -18.22
N VAL A 541 -15.50 22.91 -16.98
CA VAL A 541 -16.00 24.15 -16.37
C VAL A 541 -14.85 24.99 -15.76
N THR A 542 -14.98 26.32 -15.79
CA THR A 542 -13.97 27.30 -15.35
C THR A 542 -13.81 27.40 -13.83
N SER A 543 -14.91 27.25 -13.09
CA SER A 543 -14.95 27.24 -11.62
C SER A 543 -15.65 25.96 -11.17
N PRO A 544 -14.92 24.87 -10.85
CA PRO A 544 -15.55 23.59 -10.52
C PRO A 544 -16.15 23.63 -9.11
N PRO A 545 -17.47 23.74 -8.94
CA PRO A 545 -18.08 23.80 -7.63
C PRO A 545 -18.36 22.36 -7.17
N PHE A 546 -17.40 21.44 -7.31
CA PHE A 546 -17.62 20.03 -7.03
C PHE A 546 -16.97 19.63 -5.72
N ILE A 547 -17.76 18.91 -4.93
CA ILE A 547 -17.32 18.30 -3.69
C ILE A 547 -17.59 16.80 -3.73
N ILE A 548 -16.64 16.01 -3.19
CA ILE A 548 -16.86 14.59 -2.94
C ILE A 548 -17.10 14.43 -1.44
N ARG A 549 -18.25 13.89 -1.08
CA ARG A 549 -18.65 13.58 0.30
C ARG A 549 -19.42 12.25 0.30
N PRO A 550 -19.73 11.67 1.47
CA PRO A 550 -20.50 10.43 1.52
C PRO A 550 -21.88 10.56 0.88
N TYR A 551 -22.39 9.45 0.36
CA TYR A 551 -23.75 9.38 -0.17
C TYR A 551 -24.78 9.58 0.96
N GLU A 552 -25.59 10.62 0.82
CA GLU A 552 -26.65 10.97 1.75
C GLU A 552 -28.02 10.53 1.20
N PRO A 553 -28.80 9.73 1.96
CA PRO A 553 -30.12 9.27 1.51
C PRO A 553 -31.09 10.39 1.13
N GLU A 554 -30.99 11.54 1.80
CA GLU A 554 -31.82 12.74 1.56
C GLU A 554 -31.63 13.28 0.13
N SER A 555 -30.38 13.48 -0.27
CA SER A 555 -30.01 13.89 -1.64
C SER A 555 -30.37 12.82 -2.68
N GLY A 556 -30.46 11.55 -2.27
CA GLY A 556 -30.82 10.43 -3.12
C GLY A 556 -32.23 10.48 -3.69
N LYS A 557 -33.19 11.20 -3.06
CA LYS A 557 -34.56 11.32 -3.60
C LYS A 557 -34.60 12.23 -4.82
N ALA A 558 -33.95 13.40 -4.76
CA ALA A 558 -33.84 14.32 -5.89
C ALA A 558 -33.05 13.69 -7.05
N PHE A 559 -31.92 13.03 -6.74
CA PHE A 559 -31.12 12.32 -7.72
C PHE A 559 -31.91 11.23 -8.47
N ARG A 560 -32.68 10.41 -7.76
CA ARG A 560 -33.54 9.38 -8.38
C ARG A 560 -34.64 9.94 -9.27
N ARG A 561 -35.16 11.13 -8.97
CA ARG A 561 -36.16 11.83 -9.80
C ARG A 561 -35.54 12.37 -11.09
N ALA A 562 -34.30 12.82 -11.02
CA ALA A 562 -33.57 13.36 -12.18
C ALA A 562 -33.04 12.27 -13.13
N LEU A 563 -32.99 11.00 -12.70
CA LEU A 563 -32.56 9.88 -13.54
C LEU A 563 -33.68 9.36 -14.46
N PRO A 564 -33.37 8.99 -15.71
CA PRO A 564 -34.30 8.27 -16.58
C PRO A 564 -34.77 6.96 -15.94
N ALA A 565 -36.01 6.53 -16.24
CA ALA A 565 -36.65 5.37 -15.59
C ALA A 565 -35.78 4.10 -15.58
N LYS A 566 -35.10 3.79 -16.70
CA LYS A 566 -34.18 2.64 -16.82
C LYS A 566 -32.97 2.77 -15.89
N GLN A 567 -32.36 3.96 -15.80
CA GLN A 567 -31.21 4.22 -14.93
C GLN A 567 -31.61 4.26 -13.45
N ARG A 568 -32.79 4.79 -13.13
CA ARG A 568 -33.38 4.75 -11.79
C ARG A 568 -33.57 3.31 -11.30
N ALA A 569 -34.19 2.47 -12.12
CA ALA A 569 -34.38 1.05 -11.80
C ALA A 569 -33.03 0.31 -11.65
N ARG A 570 -32.05 0.63 -12.50
CA ARG A 570 -30.68 0.10 -12.39
C ARG A 570 -30.04 0.49 -11.06
N LEU A 571 -30.09 1.77 -10.67
CA LEU A 571 -29.53 2.26 -9.41
C LEU A 571 -30.17 1.57 -8.20
N GLU A 572 -31.49 1.38 -8.18
CA GLU A 572 -32.18 0.73 -7.06
C GLU A 572 -31.77 -0.73 -6.91
N ARG A 573 -31.62 -1.47 -8.02
CA ARG A 573 -31.09 -2.84 -7.99
C ARG A 573 -29.64 -2.88 -7.52
N LEU A 574 -28.79 -1.96 -8.00
CA LEU A 574 -27.40 -1.87 -7.55
C LEU A 574 -27.32 -1.58 -6.04
N LEU A 575 -28.04 -0.59 -5.53
CA LEU A 575 -28.04 -0.26 -4.10
C LEU A 575 -28.58 -1.41 -3.25
N LYS A 576 -29.60 -2.14 -3.71
CA LYS A 576 -30.15 -3.29 -3.00
C LYS A 576 -29.15 -4.46 -2.92
N CYS A 577 -28.46 -4.76 -4.02
CA CYS A 577 -27.60 -5.94 -4.12
C CYS A 577 -26.16 -5.69 -3.67
N TYR A 578 -25.58 -4.55 -4.03
CA TYR A 578 -24.15 -4.25 -3.81
C TYR A 578 -23.92 -3.44 -2.52
N ALA A 579 -24.81 -2.49 -2.20
CA ALA A 579 -24.62 -1.56 -1.07
C ALA A 579 -25.84 -1.53 -0.13
N PRO A 580 -26.26 -2.67 0.45
CA PRO A 580 -27.44 -2.73 1.31
C PRO A 580 -27.25 -1.94 2.61
N GLY A 581 -28.38 -1.55 3.22
CA GLY A 581 -28.40 -1.04 4.59
C GLY A 581 -27.59 0.24 4.78
N LYS A 582 -26.66 0.22 5.74
CA LYS A 582 -25.80 1.36 6.08
C LYS A 582 -24.53 1.43 5.23
N VAL A 583 -24.20 0.38 4.46
CA VAL A 583 -22.98 0.37 3.64
C VAL A 583 -22.99 1.49 2.60
N ARG A 584 -24.16 1.76 1.99
CA ARG A 584 -24.31 2.85 1.01
C ARG A 584 -23.92 4.23 1.53
N THR A 585 -23.99 4.50 2.84
CA THR A 585 -23.60 5.82 3.38
C THR A 585 -22.09 6.02 3.43
N THR A 586 -21.30 4.99 3.11
CA THR A 586 -19.84 5.06 3.01
C THR A 586 -19.38 5.25 1.56
N LEU A 587 -20.29 5.19 0.58
CA LEU A 587 -19.94 5.36 -0.83
C LEU A 587 -19.57 6.82 -1.13
N PRO A 588 -18.51 7.06 -1.93
CA PRO A 588 -18.23 8.40 -2.41
C PRO A 588 -19.32 8.86 -3.37
N ALA A 589 -19.74 10.11 -3.20
CA ALA A 589 -20.72 10.77 -4.04
C ALA A 589 -20.19 12.14 -4.46
N VAL A 590 -20.36 12.46 -5.75
CA VAL A 590 -19.98 13.76 -6.32
C VAL A 590 -21.18 14.68 -6.27
N TYR A 591 -21.03 15.83 -5.64
CA TYR A 591 -22.05 16.85 -5.55
C TYR A 591 -21.60 18.13 -6.24
N GLY A 592 -22.56 18.83 -6.87
CA GLY A 592 -22.42 20.21 -7.31
C GLY A 592 -22.84 21.16 -6.20
N VAL A 593 -22.02 22.16 -5.93
CA VAL A 593 -22.29 23.29 -5.05
C VAL A 593 -22.97 24.35 -5.92
N GLY A 594 -24.22 24.70 -5.58
CA GLY A 594 -24.96 25.78 -6.25
C GLY A 594 -24.52 27.16 -5.75
N GLU A 595 -25.05 28.23 -6.36
CA GLU A 595 -24.93 29.59 -5.81
C GLU A 595 -25.68 29.67 -4.47
N THR A 596 -25.09 30.33 -3.49
CA THR A 596 -25.64 30.54 -2.16
C THR A 596 -26.97 31.30 -2.24
N THR A 597 -28.06 30.66 -1.82
CA THR A 597 -29.32 31.36 -1.55
C THR A 597 -29.23 31.99 -0.15
N PHE A 598 -29.42 33.31 -0.06
CA PHE A 598 -29.47 34.04 1.21
C PHE A 598 -30.92 34.15 1.67
N ASP A 599 -31.30 33.36 2.69
CA ASP A 599 -32.58 33.47 3.38
C ASP A 599 -32.32 33.99 4.81
N GLY A 600 -32.28 35.31 5.00
CA GLY A 600 -31.91 35.91 6.29
C GLY A 600 -30.46 35.56 6.68
N GLU A 601 -30.05 35.81 7.94
CA GLU A 601 -28.65 35.73 8.43
C GLU A 601 -27.93 34.36 8.27
N HIS A 602 -28.52 33.38 7.59
CA HIS A 602 -27.98 32.04 7.38
C HIS A 602 -27.87 31.69 5.89
N ALA A 603 -26.63 31.63 5.39
CA ALA A 603 -26.33 31.05 4.09
C ALA A 603 -26.47 29.51 4.15
N SER A 604 -27.44 28.94 3.43
CA SER A 604 -27.67 27.50 3.36
C SER A 604 -27.25 26.97 1.98
N GLU A 605 -26.05 26.41 1.87
CA GLU A 605 -25.62 25.71 0.65
C GLU A 605 -26.13 24.26 0.69
N THR A 606 -27.18 23.92 -0.07
CA THR A 606 -27.59 22.52 -0.27
C THR A 606 -26.94 21.94 -1.52
N PRO A 607 -25.89 21.09 -1.40
CA PRO A 607 -25.20 20.56 -2.58
C PRO A 607 -26.05 19.49 -3.27
N THR A 608 -26.13 19.55 -4.60
CA THR A 608 -26.93 18.62 -5.42
C THR A 608 -26.12 17.39 -5.81
N LEU A 609 -26.64 16.19 -5.57
CA LEU A 609 -25.98 14.93 -5.95
C LEU A 609 -25.97 14.76 -7.48
N LEU A 610 -24.77 14.58 -8.06
CA LEU A 610 -24.56 14.47 -9.50
C LEU A 610 -24.14 13.05 -9.93
N ALA A 611 -23.34 12.36 -9.12
CA ALA A 611 -22.84 11.03 -9.47
C ALA A 611 -22.46 10.18 -8.27
N LEU A 612 -22.46 8.86 -8.49
CA LEU A 612 -21.92 7.81 -7.64
C LEU A 612 -20.80 7.11 -8.41
N PRO A 613 -19.53 7.57 -8.29
CA PRO A 613 -18.43 7.11 -9.12
C PRO A 613 -18.21 5.61 -9.10
N THR A 614 -18.29 5.00 -7.91
CA THR A 614 -17.99 3.58 -7.73
C THR A 614 -19.11 2.67 -8.24
N LEU A 615 -20.36 3.16 -8.31
CA LEU A 615 -21.47 2.43 -8.93
C LEU A 615 -21.63 2.74 -10.42
N ARG A 616 -20.83 3.67 -10.97
CA ARG A 616 -20.90 4.14 -12.36
C ARG A 616 -22.32 4.62 -12.75
N VAL A 617 -22.94 5.39 -11.86
CA VAL A 617 -24.24 6.04 -12.08
C VAL A 617 -24.08 7.55 -11.93
N HIS A 618 -24.58 8.32 -12.88
CA HIS A 618 -24.52 9.79 -12.88
C HIS A 618 -25.71 10.37 -13.64
N LEU A 619 -25.96 11.68 -13.48
CA LEU A 619 -27.02 12.38 -14.21
C LEU A 619 -26.70 12.47 -15.71
N PRO A 620 -27.68 12.24 -16.61
CA PRO A 620 -27.50 12.42 -18.05
C PRO A 620 -26.97 13.82 -18.39
N GLY A 621 -26.10 13.91 -19.40
CA GLY A 621 -25.47 15.16 -19.81
C GLY A 621 -24.25 15.56 -18.97
N MET A 622 -24.07 15.00 -17.77
CA MET A 622 -22.90 15.29 -16.92
C MET A 622 -21.58 14.92 -17.61
N GLU A 623 -21.55 13.86 -18.41
CA GLU A 623 -20.36 13.39 -19.15
C GLU A 623 -19.77 14.45 -20.10
N ARG A 624 -20.58 15.44 -20.51
CA ARG A 624 -20.11 16.57 -21.33
C ARG A 624 -19.27 17.56 -20.52
N HIS A 625 -19.41 17.57 -19.20
CA HIS A 625 -18.82 18.56 -18.30
C HIS A 625 -17.85 17.96 -17.30
N ILE A 626 -18.05 16.70 -16.88
CA ILE A 626 -17.28 16.02 -15.83
C ILE A 626 -17.06 14.56 -16.22
N THR A 627 -15.82 14.11 -16.08
CA THR A 627 -15.44 12.69 -16.09
C THR A 627 -14.74 12.33 -14.79
N TYR A 628 -14.87 11.08 -14.38
CA TYR A 628 -14.30 10.59 -13.14
C TYR A 628 -13.72 9.19 -13.33
N GLU A 629 -12.69 8.89 -12.56
CA GLU A 629 -12.15 7.54 -12.42
C GLU A 629 -12.10 7.17 -10.94
N ALA A 630 -12.45 5.92 -10.66
CA ALA A 630 -12.40 5.33 -9.33
C ALA A 630 -11.58 4.05 -9.36
N ARG A 631 -10.70 3.88 -8.39
CA ARG A 631 -9.91 2.67 -8.17
C ARG A 631 -9.92 2.31 -6.70
N TYR A 632 -9.63 1.05 -6.39
CA TYR A 632 -9.61 0.57 -5.01
C TYR A 632 -8.17 0.53 -4.50
N ARG A 633 -7.93 0.98 -3.27
CA ARG A 633 -6.61 0.95 -2.64
C ARG A 633 -6.10 -0.49 -2.52
N ASN A 634 -4.78 -0.65 -2.52
CA ASN A 634 -4.12 -1.94 -2.45
C ASN A 634 -4.68 -2.87 -1.39
N VAL A 635 -4.93 -4.10 -1.84
CA VAL A 635 -5.35 -5.26 -1.05
C VAL A 635 -4.56 -6.46 -1.54
N ASP A 636 -4.26 -7.39 -0.62
CA ASP A 636 -3.54 -8.61 -0.97
C ASP A 636 -4.46 -9.59 -1.72
N VAL A 637 -4.59 -9.38 -3.03
CA VAL A 637 -5.41 -10.22 -3.92
C VAL A 637 -4.96 -11.68 -3.95
N SER A 638 -3.73 -11.99 -3.51
CA SER A 638 -3.25 -13.38 -3.43
C SER A 638 -4.04 -14.22 -2.41
N LEU A 639 -4.70 -13.56 -1.45
CA LEU A 639 -5.54 -14.21 -0.44
C LEU A 639 -6.92 -14.62 -0.96
N LEU A 640 -7.35 -14.10 -2.12
CA LEU A 640 -8.65 -14.41 -2.71
C LEU A 640 -8.73 -15.86 -3.22
N GLY A 641 -7.61 -16.60 -3.30
CA GLY A 641 -7.59 -18.02 -3.64
C GLY A 641 -8.13 -18.34 -5.05
N HIS A 642 -8.09 -19.63 -5.40
CA HIS A 642 -8.80 -20.17 -6.56
C HIS A 642 -9.92 -21.08 -6.05
N ARG A 643 -11.13 -20.99 -6.62
CA ARG A 643 -12.21 -21.94 -6.31
C ARG A 643 -11.70 -23.37 -6.46
N LYS A 644 -12.06 -24.26 -5.53
CA LYS A 644 -11.79 -25.69 -5.69
C LYS A 644 -12.42 -26.14 -7.01
N LYS A 645 -11.61 -26.78 -7.88
CA LYS A 645 -12.09 -27.49 -9.08
C LYS A 645 -13.15 -28.49 -8.62
N GLY A 646 -14.43 -28.17 -8.78
CA GLY A 646 -15.55 -28.97 -8.26
C GLY A 646 -16.77 -28.16 -7.81
N ASP A 647 -16.59 -26.89 -7.43
CA ASP A 647 -17.72 -25.98 -7.14
C ASP A 647 -18.37 -25.51 -8.45
N GLY A 648 -19.28 -26.34 -8.96
CA GLY A 648 -20.28 -26.03 -9.99
C GLY A 648 -19.77 -25.28 -11.23
N LYS A 649 -19.60 -25.98 -12.35
CA LYS A 649 -19.66 -25.30 -13.66
C LYS A 649 -20.93 -24.44 -13.68
N PRO A 650 -20.88 -23.14 -13.98
CA PRO A 650 -22.10 -22.43 -14.32
C PRO A 650 -22.75 -23.21 -15.47
N SER A 651 -24.04 -23.49 -15.34
CA SER A 651 -24.83 -24.14 -16.38
C SER A 651 -24.58 -23.41 -17.69
N ARG A 652 -23.94 -24.11 -18.65
CA ARG A 652 -23.88 -23.66 -20.03
C ARG A 652 -25.30 -23.74 -20.56
N LEU A 653 -25.95 -22.60 -20.78
CA LEU A 653 -27.13 -22.46 -21.61
C LEU A 653 -26.98 -21.21 -22.51
N PRO A 654 -27.64 -21.19 -23.67
CA PRO A 654 -27.00 -20.98 -24.96
C PRO A 654 -26.75 -19.50 -25.28
N LEU A 655 -25.67 -19.27 -26.03
CA LEU A 655 -25.37 -18.01 -26.71
C LEU A 655 -26.52 -17.68 -27.67
N HIS A 656 -27.38 -16.74 -27.30
CA HIS A 656 -28.18 -16.02 -28.29
C HIS A 656 -27.27 -15.01 -28.99
N GLN A 657 -27.06 -15.23 -30.28
CA GLN A 657 -26.44 -14.32 -31.21
C GLN A 657 -27.22 -13.00 -31.20
N GLY A 658 -26.57 -11.93 -30.75
CA GLY A 658 -27.02 -10.56 -30.92
C GLY A 658 -26.36 -9.99 -32.18
N THR A 659 -27.20 -9.74 -33.17
CA THR A 659 -26.94 -9.14 -34.47
C THR A 659 -26.14 -7.84 -34.41
N GLN A 660 -25.23 -7.71 -35.37
CA GLN A 660 -24.60 -6.46 -35.79
C GLN A 660 -25.66 -5.47 -36.29
N GLY A 661 -25.46 -4.17 -36.06
CA GLY A 661 -26.19 -3.12 -36.76
C GLY A 661 -26.20 -1.76 -36.04
N LEU A 662 -25.27 -0.89 -36.47
CA LEU A 662 -25.19 0.58 -36.31
C LEU A 662 -24.81 1.16 -34.93
#